data_AF-A0A367UFV7-F1
#
_entry.id   AF-A0A367UFV7-F1
#
_cell.length_a   1.000
_cell.length_b   1.000
_cell.length_c   1.000
_cell.angle_alpha   90.00
_cell.angle_beta   90.00
_cell.angle_gamma   90.00
#
_symmetry.space_group_name_H-M   'P 1'
#
loop_
_entity.id
_entity.type
_entity.pdbx_description
1 polymer ?
#
loop_
_entity_poly.entity_id
_entity_poly.type
_entity_poly.pdbx_seq_one_letter_code
_entity_poly.pdbx_strand_id
1 'polypeptide(L)'
;MVGDRPVLTKNPALKLLVSANKTKAESSGSSEMNDVRKARVADYQRRLLSNLDELIESYWDLPNHAGKVILWFRLHDDAAAPSHTPKSLLNTINCINLAPWRGGYLIEIGLTGLDELKTRVQSPPKGALPDIANILAIESFPDALGQEFKQRLKELETLSKDEQGYSWFLLSLAPYKDARSRDEAEKSLKTLLSSGFVLTAPDEVSSEAIPVPIEESTPATSQQVLSFSTEQFATTQIVAGLSEANQLEKLILSGSIGRWEAISQPIGVSPGDGQEPDSPLPNIENAPIVAVVDGGYHRNFYRYAIAWDEDKLVSDGDADRRHGNVITALVVDASGWSSNLAIPNFPCRVGIVQAVPARNRLVSPPLTPNRIARHLAEAMSRHDDTFVWNFSANLDQEAHPFDVSELAHSLRQVARHFNKLLVISSGNRTGKAPERISPPADCDSALVVAGRSHDMFGQVDDACHVSRSGFGPDVMFKPDLSWFSRHRIPGGNEETGSSFAAPLVSRLAAHCFANLNEPTPDLVRGLLLNAADQPAGKFCRYRGYGSPIRIPEPWNCPENTVILSWKAEMQAGMEYLWPNIAIPPSMLRNGKLAGRIRLIAILDPTIQRLGDEYFSSRVQVSIGWRDATSNKWKNLLGVDKPETYEHVARKDEQKWQPVQFFDKVFKRTNVDVDQLSVRAQIYWRHKFMYDANILQEREHPVTFVLSLESEEKSADTYNQFRQLMGINVDTLTTEIDVEVQ
;
A
#
# COMPACT_ATOMS: atom_id res chain seq x y z
N MET A 1 -51.75 14.27 -15.98
CA MET A 1 -51.51 13.36 -14.85
C MET A 1 -50.06 12.94 -14.90
N VAL A 2 -49.21 13.74 -14.25
CA VAL A 2 -47.80 13.43 -14.05
C VAL A 2 -47.78 12.53 -12.82
N GLY A 3 -47.36 11.27 -13.01
CA GLY A 3 -47.25 10.34 -11.90
C GLY A 3 -46.06 10.73 -11.04
N ASP A 4 -46.34 11.16 -9.81
CA ASP A 4 -45.38 11.17 -8.71
C ASP A 4 -44.74 9.78 -8.61
N ARG A 5 -43.49 9.66 -9.05
CA ARG A 5 -42.65 8.55 -8.62
C ARG A 5 -42.26 8.85 -7.18
N PRO A 6 -42.53 7.96 -6.21
CA PRO A 6 -42.06 8.17 -4.86
C PRO A 6 -40.53 8.18 -4.88
N VAL A 7 -39.93 9.25 -4.37
CA VAL A 7 -38.52 9.31 -4.03
C VAL A 7 -38.33 8.25 -2.94
N LEU A 8 -37.86 7.06 -3.32
CA LEU A 8 -37.36 6.07 -2.38
C LEU A 8 -36.18 6.72 -1.67
N THR A 9 -36.40 7.24 -0.46
CA THR A 9 -35.34 7.58 0.49
C THR A 9 -34.47 6.35 0.66
N LYS A 10 -33.29 6.35 0.03
CA LYS A 10 -32.33 5.26 0.13
C LYS A 10 -31.82 5.22 1.58
N ASN A 11 -31.70 4.02 2.14
CA ASN A 11 -31.16 3.84 3.48
C ASN A 11 -29.67 4.22 3.48
N PRO A 12 -29.22 5.26 4.20
CA PRO A 12 -27.81 5.63 4.20
C PRO A 12 -26.97 4.67 5.04
N ALA A 13 -25.70 4.47 4.67
CA ALA A 13 -24.74 3.81 5.55
C ALA A 13 -24.63 4.55 6.90
N LEU A 14 -24.25 3.85 7.97
CA LEU A 14 -24.31 4.35 9.34
C LEU A 14 -22.93 4.55 9.97
N LYS A 15 -22.79 5.58 10.81
CA LYS A 15 -21.63 5.85 11.65
C LYS A 15 -21.87 5.23 13.02
N LEU A 16 -20.92 4.46 13.54
CA LEU A 16 -20.98 3.99 14.93
C LEU A 16 -20.52 5.11 15.87
N LEU A 17 -21.35 5.47 16.85
CA LEU A 17 -21.03 6.46 17.88
C LEU A 17 -20.52 5.85 19.19
N VAL A 18 -20.59 4.51 19.30
CA VAL A 18 -20.08 3.78 20.47
C VAL A 18 -18.57 3.91 20.55
N SER A 19 -18.07 4.37 21.69
CA SER A 19 -16.63 4.42 21.97
C SER A 19 -16.07 3.06 22.37
N ALA A 20 -14.80 2.83 22.05
CA ALA A 20 -14.11 1.62 22.48
C ALA A 20 -13.82 1.62 23.98
N ASN A 21 -14.04 0.50 24.64
CA ASN A 21 -13.42 0.20 25.93
C ASN A 21 -11.94 -0.12 25.69
N LYS A 22 -11.04 0.64 26.31
CA LYS A 22 -9.59 0.46 26.20
C LYS A 22 -9.04 -0.27 27.44
N THR A 23 -8.34 -1.37 27.25
CA THR A 23 -7.66 -2.10 28.34
C THR A 23 -6.20 -2.36 27.97
N LYS A 24 -5.32 -2.55 28.96
CA LYS A 24 -3.94 -2.99 28.67
C LYS A 24 -3.97 -4.41 28.10
N ALA A 25 -3.29 -4.62 26.98
CA ALA A 25 -3.18 -5.94 26.38
C ALA A 25 -2.34 -6.86 27.29
N GLU A 26 -2.77 -8.12 27.43
CA GLU A 26 -1.98 -9.13 28.13
C GLU A 26 -0.68 -9.42 27.37
N SER A 27 0.45 -9.47 28.08
CA SER A 27 1.73 -9.83 27.48
C SER A 27 1.70 -11.28 27.01
N SER A 28 1.85 -11.53 25.71
CA SER A 28 2.11 -12.87 25.20
C SER A 28 3.47 -13.35 25.70
N GLY A 29 3.48 -14.39 26.54
CA GLY A 29 4.70 -14.98 27.10
C GLY A 29 5.69 -15.45 26.04
N SER A 30 6.98 -15.43 26.39
CA SER A 30 8.06 -15.96 25.55
C SER A 30 7.83 -17.43 25.25
N SER A 31 7.77 -17.83 23.98
CA SER A 31 7.74 -19.25 23.62
C SER A 31 9.08 -19.89 24.02
N GLU A 32 9.04 -20.94 24.84
CA GLU A 32 10.21 -21.77 25.11
C GLU A 32 10.79 -22.35 23.82
N MET A 33 12.11 -22.59 23.80
CA MET A 33 12.80 -23.15 22.66
C MET A 33 12.30 -24.58 22.39
N ASN A 34 11.82 -24.85 21.18
CA ASN A 34 11.38 -26.19 20.78
C ASN A 34 12.58 -27.16 20.63
N ASP A 35 12.29 -28.47 20.62
CA ASP A 35 13.35 -29.50 20.63
C ASP A 35 14.17 -29.54 19.33
N VAL A 36 13.57 -29.12 18.21
CA VAL A 36 14.25 -28.99 16.92
C VAL A 36 15.35 -27.92 16.98
N ARG A 37 15.08 -26.75 17.59
CA ARG A 37 16.07 -25.70 17.77
C ARG A 37 17.17 -26.13 18.74
N LYS A 38 16.82 -26.80 19.84
CA LYS A 38 17.80 -27.36 20.80
C LYS A 38 18.80 -28.31 20.11
N ALA A 39 18.32 -29.18 19.23
CA ALA A 39 19.15 -30.16 18.53
C ALA A 39 20.16 -29.55 17.55
N ARG A 40 19.92 -28.32 17.06
CA ARG A 40 20.76 -27.64 16.08
C ARG A 40 21.85 -26.77 16.71
N VAL A 41 21.67 -26.28 17.94
CA VAL A 41 22.55 -25.29 18.60
C VAL A 41 24.04 -25.61 18.42
N ALA A 42 24.48 -26.83 18.76
CA ALA A 42 25.90 -27.18 18.76
C ALA A 42 26.54 -27.17 17.34
N ASP A 43 25.77 -27.54 16.32
CA ASP A 43 26.27 -27.51 14.94
C ASP A 43 26.40 -26.08 14.42
N TYR A 44 25.37 -25.26 14.64
CA TYR A 44 25.36 -23.86 14.21
C TYR A 44 26.35 -23.02 14.99
N GLN A 45 26.53 -23.27 16.27
CA GLN A 45 27.57 -22.62 17.07
C GLN A 45 28.95 -22.85 16.43
N ARG A 46 29.30 -24.08 16.04
CA ARG A 46 30.57 -24.36 15.35
C ARG A 46 30.69 -23.66 14.00
N ARG A 47 29.63 -23.68 13.18
CA ARG A 47 29.61 -23.00 11.87
C ARG A 47 29.77 -21.50 11.98
N LEU A 48 29.05 -20.87 12.91
CA LEU A 48 29.14 -19.44 13.17
C LEU A 48 30.54 -19.06 13.65
N LEU A 49 31.16 -19.88 14.51
CA LEU A 49 32.54 -19.62 14.93
C LEU A 49 33.53 -19.67 13.76
N SER A 50 33.42 -20.69 12.90
CA SER A 50 34.24 -20.78 11.68
C SER A 50 34.05 -19.58 10.76
N ASN A 51 32.80 -19.16 10.53
CA ASN A 51 32.48 -18.04 9.68
C ASN A 51 32.94 -16.70 10.29
N LEU A 52 32.86 -16.55 11.61
CA LEU A 52 33.40 -15.38 12.32
C LEU A 52 34.93 -15.34 12.26
N ASP A 53 35.61 -16.48 12.34
CA ASP A 53 37.07 -16.55 12.18
C ASP A 53 37.48 -16.05 10.78
N GLU A 54 36.83 -16.54 9.73
CA GLU A 54 37.07 -16.11 8.35
C GLU A 54 36.78 -14.60 8.15
N LEU A 55 35.70 -14.09 8.73
CA LEU A 55 35.33 -12.66 8.66
C LEU A 55 36.32 -11.77 9.42
N ILE A 56 36.86 -12.23 10.53
CA ILE A 56 37.88 -11.49 11.31
C ILE A 56 39.20 -11.46 10.53
N GLU A 57 39.61 -12.58 9.92
CA GLU A 57 40.83 -12.67 9.12
C GLU A 57 40.77 -11.77 7.88
N SER A 58 39.62 -11.72 7.21
CA SER A 58 39.39 -10.93 5.99
C SER A 58 38.79 -9.54 6.24
N TYR A 59 38.69 -9.10 7.50
CA TYR A 59 37.90 -7.92 7.88
C TYR A 59 38.25 -6.65 7.08
N TRP A 60 39.55 -6.41 6.89
CA TRP A 60 40.03 -5.19 6.21
C TRP A 60 39.92 -5.26 4.69
N ASP A 61 39.64 -6.44 4.13
CA ASP A 61 39.33 -6.61 2.71
C ASP A 61 37.84 -6.33 2.42
N LEU A 62 37.00 -6.33 3.46
CA LEU A 62 35.58 -6.00 3.33
C LEU A 62 35.39 -4.49 3.08
N PRO A 63 34.37 -4.10 2.30
CA PRO A 63 34.01 -2.71 2.13
C PRO A 63 33.63 -2.08 3.47
N ASN A 64 34.45 -1.15 3.95
CA ASN A 64 34.31 -0.53 5.25
C ASN A 64 34.35 1.00 5.16
N HIS A 65 33.63 1.65 6.06
CA HIS A 65 33.58 3.10 6.20
C HIS A 65 33.78 3.48 7.67
N ALA A 66 34.82 4.25 7.96
CA ALA A 66 35.26 4.59 9.31
C ALA A 66 35.53 3.36 10.20
N GLY A 67 36.06 2.27 9.62
CA GLY A 67 36.37 1.03 10.33
C GLY A 67 35.13 0.23 10.78
N LYS A 68 33.99 0.44 10.11
CA LYS A 68 32.75 -0.33 10.28
C LYS A 68 32.35 -0.96 8.95
N VAL A 69 31.76 -2.15 9.03
CA VAL A 69 31.16 -2.88 7.91
C VAL A 69 29.69 -3.14 8.18
N ILE A 70 28.92 -3.43 7.12
CA ILE A 70 27.55 -3.94 7.24
C ILE A 70 27.56 -5.42 6.85
N LEU A 71 27.06 -6.26 7.77
CA LEU A 71 26.90 -7.70 7.55
C LEU A 71 25.42 -8.05 7.49
N TRP A 72 25.09 -9.04 6.65
CA TRP A 72 23.78 -9.66 6.61
C TRP A 72 23.77 -10.93 7.44
N PHE A 73 22.94 -10.94 8.48
CA PHE A 73 22.67 -12.10 9.32
C PHE A 73 21.41 -12.78 8.79
N ARG A 74 21.58 -13.80 7.95
CA ARG A 74 20.46 -14.57 7.40
C ARG A 74 19.91 -15.51 8.48
N LEU A 75 18.59 -15.54 8.66
CA LEU A 75 17.93 -16.48 9.57
C LEU A 75 17.38 -17.69 8.81
N HIS A 76 17.02 -18.72 9.56
CA HIS A 76 16.17 -19.80 9.04
C HIS A 76 14.73 -19.33 8.75
N ASP A 77 14.10 -19.96 7.77
CA ASP A 77 12.70 -19.69 7.39
C ASP A 77 11.71 -19.91 8.55
N ASP A 78 12.00 -20.86 9.44
CA ASP A 78 11.21 -21.13 10.66
C ASP A 78 11.54 -20.18 11.83
N ALA A 79 12.47 -19.25 11.61
CA ALA A 79 12.92 -18.21 12.54
C ALA A 79 12.77 -16.78 11.98
N ALA A 80 12.20 -16.60 10.79
CA ALA A 80 12.05 -15.28 10.15
C ALA A 80 11.03 -14.34 10.82
N ALA A 81 10.41 -14.74 11.94
CA ALA A 81 9.46 -13.89 12.66
C ALA A 81 10.18 -12.76 13.44
N PRO A 82 9.59 -11.55 13.55
CA PRO A 82 10.16 -10.46 14.36
C PRO A 82 10.35 -10.78 15.84
N SER A 83 9.63 -11.78 16.37
CA SER A 83 9.85 -12.29 17.74
C SER A 83 11.17 -13.05 17.90
N HIS A 84 11.84 -13.39 16.81
CA HIS A 84 13.10 -14.13 16.76
C HIS A 84 14.29 -13.25 16.35
N THR A 85 14.12 -11.92 16.33
CA THR A 85 15.27 -10.99 16.22
C THR A 85 16.32 -11.36 17.26
N PRO A 86 17.60 -11.56 16.88
CA PRO A 86 18.64 -12.10 17.75
C PRO A 86 19.17 -11.08 18.76
N LYS A 87 18.28 -10.59 19.64
CA LYS A 87 18.55 -9.48 20.56
C LYS A 87 19.52 -9.86 21.69
N SER A 88 19.45 -11.10 22.16
CA SER A 88 20.30 -11.59 23.25
C SER A 88 21.74 -11.78 22.77
N LEU A 89 21.95 -12.01 21.47
CA LEU A 89 23.27 -12.12 20.87
C LEU A 89 23.82 -10.78 20.35
N LEU A 90 23.02 -10.00 19.61
CA LEU A 90 23.53 -8.88 18.79
C LEU A 90 23.35 -7.48 19.38
N ASN A 91 22.47 -7.24 20.35
CA ASN A 91 22.15 -5.88 20.77
C ASN A 91 23.18 -5.31 21.78
N THR A 92 24.41 -5.11 21.32
CA THR A 92 25.54 -4.59 22.13
C THR A 92 25.97 -3.22 21.60
N ILE A 93 26.82 -2.51 22.34
CA ILE A 93 27.32 -1.20 21.88
C ILE A 93 28.17 -1.29 20.60
N ASN A 94 28.72 -2.48 20.31
CA ASN A 94 29.63 -2.71 19.17
C ASN A 94 28.97 -3.43 17.98
N CYS A 95 27.72 -3.89 18.15
CA CYS A 95 26.93 -4.62 17.16
C CYS A 95 25.53 -4.00 17.09
N ILE A 96 25.21 -3.33 15.99
CA ILE A 96 23.98 -2.53 15.89
C ILE A 96 23.06 -3.12 14.84
N ASN A 97 21.84 -3.52 15.22
CA ASN A 97 20.79 -3.90 14.26
C ASN A 97 20.31 -2.65 13.49
N LEU A 98 20.42 -2.68 12.17
CA LEU A 98 20.04 -1.57 11.29
C LEU A 98 18.63 -1.75 10.71
N ALA A 99 18.38 -2.87 10.04
CA ALA A 99 17.12 -3.12 9.34
C ALA A 99 16.90 -4.62 9.08
N PRO A 100 15.64 -5.08 8.88
CA PRO A 100 15.36 -6.38 8.29
C PRO A 100 15.86 -6.44 6.83
N TRP A 101 16.38 -7.59 6.39
CA TRP A 101 16.74 -7.79 4.99
C TRP A 101 16.74 -9.29 4.62
N ARG A 102 15.93 -9.65 3.64
CA ARG A 102 15.84 -10.96 2.96
C ARG A 102 15.74 -12.14 3.93
N GLY A 103 14.83 -12.05 4.91
CA GLY A 103 14.67 -13.09 5.95
C GLY A 103 15.78 -13.07 7.02
N GLY A 104 16.46 -11.94 7.15
CA GLY A 104 17.55 -11.72 8.10
C GLY A 104 17.60 -10.28 8.60
N TYR A 105 18.76 -9.87 9.11
CA TYR A 105 18.99 -8.51 9.60
C TYR A 105 20.33 -7.96 9.10
N LEU A 106 20.36 -6.67 8.77
CA LEU A 106 21.59 -5.92 8.52
C LEU A 106 22.17 -5.43 9.83
N ILE A 107 23.45 -5.68 10.05
CA ILE A 107 24.16 -5.38 11.29
C ILE A 107 25.37 -4.50 10.96
N GLU A 108 25.47 -3.34 11.60
CA GLU A 108 26.70 -2.54 11.60
C GLU A 108 27.65 -3.05 12.68
N ILE A 109 28.90 -3.32 12.31
CA ILE A 109 29.88 -3.93 13.20
C ILE A 109 31.32 -3.51 12.89
N GLY A 110 32.12 -3.32 13.95
CA GLY A 110 33.56 -3.08 13.88
C GLY A 110 34.35 -4.36 14.20
N LEU A 111 35.67 -4.34 14.00
CA LEU A 111 36.54 -5.48 14.37
C LEU A 111 36.37 -5.91 15.84
N THR A 112 36.37 -4.95 16.77
CA THR A 112 36.10 -5.22 18.20
C THR A 112 34.72 -5.85 18.44
N GLY A 113 33.72 -5.48 17.63
CA GLY A 113 32.39 -6.07 17.71
C GLY A 113 32.36 -7.53 17.23
N LEU A 114 33.15 -7.86 16.21
CA LEU A 114 33.29 -9.25 15.76
C LEU A 114 33.98 -10.13 16.81
N ASP A 115 35.03 -9.64 17.46
CA ASP A 115 35.68 -10.35 18.57
C ASP A 115 34.72 -10.56 19.76
N GLU A 116 33.93 -9.54 20.09
CA GLU A 116 32.89 -9.63 21.11
C GLU A 116 31.82 -10.67 20.72
N LEU A 117 31.33 -10.61 19.48
CA LEU A 117 30.33 -11.54 18.97
C LEU A 117 30.85 -12.98 18.99
N LYS A 118 32.09 -13.21 18.55
CA LYS A 118 32.76 -14.51 18.62
C LYS A 118 32.81 -15.02 20.05
N THR A 119 33.22 -14.18 21.00
CA THR A 119 33.22 -14.53 22.43
C THR A 119 31.82 -14.91 22.93
N ARG A 120 30.78 -14.17 22.52
CA ARG A 120 29.38 -14.45 22.87
C ARG A 120 28.84 -15.70 22.19
N VAL A 121 29.30 -16.06 21.00
CA VAL A 121 28.95 -17.35 20.37
C VAL A 121 29.70 -18.50 21.06
N GLN A 122 30.96 -18.32 21.46
CA GLN A 122 31.74 -19.32 22.20
C GLN A 122 31.18 -19.58 23.60
N SER A 123 30.82 -18.50 24.31
CA SER A 123 30.27 -18.51 25.66
C SER A 123 28.92 -17.77 25.69
N PRO A 124 27.81 -18.42 25.27
CA PRO A 124 26.51 -17.77 25.12
C PRO A 124 25.96 -17.17 26.41
N PRO A 125 25.59 -15.88 26.44
CA PRO A 125 24.88 -15.31 27.57
C PRO A 125 23.47 -15.92 27.70
N LYS A 126 22.83 -15.72 28.85
CA LYS A 126 21.49 -16.23 29.11
C LYS A 126 20.52 -15.77 28.02
N GLY A 127 19.87 -16.71 27.36
CA GLY A 127 18.89 -16.44 26.29
C GLY A 127 19.47 -16.30 24.88
N ALA A 128 20.78 -16.44 24.68
CA ALA A 128 21.41 -16.35 23.34
C ALA A 128 21.43 -17.68 22.56
N LEU A 129 21.17 -18.82 23.20
CA LEU A 129 21.13 -20.11 22.50
C LEU A 129 20.04 -20.17 21.40
N PRO A 130 18.80 -19.65 21.61
CA PRO A 130 17.82 -19.50 20.54
C PRO A 130 18.33 -18.63 19.39
N ASP A 131 19.00 -17.52 19.69
CA ASP A 131 19.53 -16.60 18.67
C ASP A 131 20.58 -17.30 17.80
N ILE A 132 21.51 -18.05 18.42
CA ILE A 132 22.51 -18.87 17.74
C ILE A 132 21.84 -19.93 16.86
N ALA A 133 20.77 -20.57 17.33
CA ALA A 133 20.04 -21.57 16.56
C ALA A 133 19.23 -20.98 15.39
N ASN A 134 18.93 -19.68 15.43
CA ASN A 134 18.15 -19.01 14.39
C ASN A 134 19.02 -18.48 13.24
N ILE A 135 20.29 -18.13 13.50
CA ILE A 135 21.21 -17.58 12.50
C ILE A 135 21.75 -18.70 11.61
N LEU A 136 21.44 -18.60 10.32
CA LEU A 136 21.86 -19.54 9.29
C LEU A 136 23.25 -19.21 8.73
N ALA A 137 23.53 -17.93 8.48
CA ALA A 137 24.80 -17.46 7.91
C ALA A 137 25.04 -15.98 8.24
N ILE A 138 26.32 -15.57 8.25
CA ILE A 138 26.74 -14.17 8.32
C ILE A 138 27.56 -13.88 7.06
N GLU A 139 27.08 -12.94 6.25
CA GLU A 139 27.65 -12.61 4.95
C GLU A 139 27.90 -11.10 4.83
N SER A 140 28.82 -10.70 3.95
CA SER A 140 29.01 -9.30 3.58
C SER A 140 27.75 -8.78 2.88
N PHE A 141 27.16 -7.70 3.39
CA PHE A 141 25.96 -7.13 2.79
C PHE A 141 26.21 -6.58 1.37
N PRO A 142 27.31 -5.84 1.09
CA PRO A 142 27.65 -5.42 -0.27
C PRO A 142 27.71 -6.59 -1.27
N ASP A 143 28.28 -7.72 -0.85
CA ASP A 143 28.37 -8.91 -1.71
C ASP A 143 26.99 -9.55 -1.95
N ALA A 144 26.17 -9.67 -0.90
CA ALA A 144 24.81 -10.18 -1.01
C ALA A 144 23.93 -9.30 -1.92
N LEU A 145 24.02 -7.97 -1.77
CA LEU A 145 23.35 -7.02 -2.65
C LEU A 145 23.88 -7.09 -4.09
N GLY A 146 25.20 -7.30 -4.26
CA GLY A 146 25.82 -7.52 -5.57
C GLY A 146 25.33 -8.80 -6.26
N GLN A 147 25.08 -9.86 -5.50
CA GLN A 147 24.46 -11.08 -6.02
C GLN A 147 23.01 -10.85 -6.48
N GLU A 148 22.21 -10.11 -5.71
CA GLU A 148 20.85 -9.72 -6.10
C GLU A 148 20.87 -8.87 -7.38
N PHE A 149 21.81 -7.93 -7.50
CA PHE A 149 22.05 -7.18 -8.74
C PHE A 149 22.37 -8.09 -9.93
N LYS A 150 23.29 -9.06 -9.77
CA LYS A 150 23.65 -10.01 -10.83
C LYS A 150 22.48 -10.82 -11.35
N GLN A 151 21.55 -11.20 -10.46
CA GLN A 151 20.34 -11.92 -10.86
C GLN A 151 19.43 -11.08 -11.77
N ARG A 152 19.48 -9.75 -11.63
CA ARG A 152 18.66 -8.79 -12.37
C ARG A 152 19.39 -8.10 -13.54
N LEU A 153 20.67 -8.38 -13.74
CA LEU A 153 21.51 -7.70 -14.74
C LEU A 153 20.88 -7.70 -16.14
N LYS A 154 20.31 -8.83 -16.58
CA LYS A 154 19.66 -8.95 -17.88
C LYS A 154 18.47 -8.00 -18.05
N GLU A 155 17.68 -7.80 -16.99
CA GLU A 155 16.55 -6.87 -17.01
C GLU A 155 17.07 -5.42 -17.13
N LEU A 156 18.14 -5.10 -16.39
CA LEU A 156 18.74 -3.77 -16.39
C LEU A 156 19.40 -3.41 -17.72
N GLU A 157 19.99 -4.38 -18.42
CA GLU A 157 20.56 -4.19 -19.76
C GLU A 157 19.50 -3.83 -20.81
N THR A 158 18.21 -4.13 -20.54
CA THR A 158 17.09 -3.77 -21.43
C THR A 158 16.45 -2.41 -21.13
N LEU A 159 16.92 -1.70 -20.09
CA LEU A 159 16.39 -0.39 -19.74
C LEU A 159 16.58 0.61 -20.88
N SER A 160 15.60 1.51 -21.01
CA SER A 160 15.71 2.62 -21.96
C SER A 160 16.90 3.51 -21.60
N LYS A 161 17.61 3.97 -22.63
CA LYS A 161 18.74 4.88 -22.52
C LYS A 161 18.35 6.24 -23.10
N ASP A 162 18.80 7.31 -22.46
CA ASP A 162 18.63 8.66 -22.98
C ASP A 162 19.42 8.91 -24.27
N GLU A 163 19.28 10.10 -24.85
CA GLU A 163 19.96 10.48 -26.09
C GLU A 163 21.49 10.39 -25.99
N GLN A 164 22.03 10.45 -24.77
CA GLN A 164 23.46 10.36 -24.48
C GLN A 164 23.91 8.92 -24.15
N GLY A 165 22.98 7.95 -24.12
CA GLY A 165 23.26 6.54 -23.89
C GLY A 165 23.26 6.11 -22.41
N TYR A 166 22.77 6.95 -21.50
CA TYR A 166 22.72 6.66 -20.06
C TYR A 166 21.40 6.02 -19.64
N SER A 167 21.49 5.05 -18.73
CA SER A 167 20.37 4.55 -17.93
C SER A 167 20.42 5.21 -16.55
N TRP A 168 19.29 5.70 -16.08
CA TRP A 168 19.20 6.49 -14.86
C TRP A 168 18.82 5.64 -13.65
N PHE A 169 19.45 5.90 -12.51
CA PHE A 169 19.25 5.16 -11.26
C PHE A 169 19.11 6.10 -10.08
N LEU A 170 18.25 5.72 -9.15
CA LEU A 170 18.15 6.27 -7.81
C LEU A 170 18.96 5.39 -6.86
N LEU A 171 19.92 5.98 -6.18
CA LEU A 171 20.86 5.30 -5.29
C LEU A 171 20.65 5.79 -3.86
N SER A 172 20.34 4.90 -2.93
CA SER A 172 20.24 5.21 -1.50
C SER A 172 21.52 4.84 -0.78
N LEU A 173 22.02 5.75 0.05
CA LEU A 173 23.21 5.50 0.88
C LEU A 173 23.05 4.23 1.73
N ALA A 174 24.15 3.53 1.95
CA ALA A 174 24.20 2.39 2.87
C ALA A 174 23.74 2.81 4.28
N PRO A 175 22.94 1.97 4.98
CA PRO A 175 22.18 2.37 6.16
C PRO A 175 23.02 2.39 7.45
N TYR A 176 24.24 2.93 7.42
CA TYR A 176 25.06 3.08 8.64
C TYR A 176 24.34 3.94 9.68
N LYS A 177 24.40 3.54 10.95
CA LYS A 177 23.93 4.31 12.10
C LYS A 177 25.04 5.21 12.65
N ASP A 178 26.31 4.79 12.62
CA ASP A 178 27.43 5.65 13.00
C ASP A 178 27.56 6.83 12.04
N ALA A 179 27.63 8.05 12.60
CA ALA A 179 27.67 9.28 11.82
C ALA A 179 28.94 9.40 10.96
N ARG A 180 30.10 8.96 11.47
CA ARG A 180 31.36 9.02 10.70
C ARG A 180 31.35 8.01 9.56
N SER A 181 30.82 6.81 9.80
CA SER A 181 30.64 5.80 8.75
C SER A 181 29.70 6.30 7.65
N ARG A 182 28.59 6.96 8.00
CA ARG A 182 27.70 7.59 7.01
C ARG A 182 28.41 8.67 6.19
N ASP A 183 29.10 9.60 6.85
CA ASP A 183 29.80 10.70 6.17
C ASP A 183 30.89 10.17 5.21
N GLU A 184 31.60 9.12 5.60
CA GLU A 184 32.63 8.50 4.78
C GLU A 184 32.04 7.71 3.61
N ALA A 185 30.94 6.97 3.83
CA ALA A 185 30.19 6.31 2.77
C ALA A 185 29.68 7.33 1.73
N GLU A 186 29.16 8.48 2.18
CA GLU A 186 28.68 9.53 1.29
C GLU A 186 29.83 10.15 0.48
N LYS A 187 30.97 10.43 1.12
CA LYS A 187 32.18 10.93 0.43
C LYS A 187 32.71 9.92 -0.59
N SER A 188 32.76 8.64 -0.22
CA SER A 188 33.16 7.54 -1.09
C SER A 188 32.26 7.49 -2.33
N LEU A 189 30.94 7.49 -2.12
CA LEU A 189 29.95 7.49 -3.21
C LEU A 189 30.13 8.70 -4.14
N LYS A 190 30.23 9.92 -3.60
CA LYS A 190 30.45 11.13 -4.40
C LYS A 190 31.75 11.07 -5.20
N THR A 191 32.81 10.53 -4.60
CA THR A 191 34.11 10.36 -5.27
C THR A 191 34.00 9.37 -6.43
N LEU A 192 33.37 8.22 -6.22
CA LEU A 192 33.13 7.23 -7.27
C LEU A 192 32.30 7.82 -8.41
N LEU A 193 31.24 8.55 -8.08
CA LEU A 193 30.38 9.21 -9.07
C LEU A 193 31.13 10.29 -9.88
N SER A 194 32.03 11.05 -9.26
CA SER A 194 32.83 12.06 -9.97
C SER A 194 33.77 11.49 -11.04
N SER A 195 34.03 10.18 -11.02
CA SER A 195 35.03 9.51 -11.86
C SER A 195 34.49 8.94 -13.18
N GLY A 196 33.23 9.19 -13.54
CA GLY A 196 32.66 8.68 -14.81
C GLY A 196 31.13 8.60 -14.89
N PHE A 197 30.41 9.35 -14.05
CA PHE A 197 28.96 9.29 -13.94
C PHE A 197 28.35 10.67 -14.19
N VAL A 198 27.14 10.71 -14.76
CA VAL A 198 26.38 11.97 -14.89
C VAL A 198 25.48 12.14 -13.70
N LEU A 199 25.62 13.25 -12.99
CA LEU A 199 24.75 13.63 -11.87
C LEU A 199 23.73 14.65 -12.36
N THR A 200 22.47 14.46 -12.01
CA THR A 200 21.52 15.58 -12.09
C THR A 200 21.78 16.52 -10.92
N ALA A 201 21.70 17.82 -11.17
CA ALA A 201 21.58 18.77 -10.07
C ALA A 201 20.39 18.33 -9.19
N PRO A 202 20.51 18.40 -7.85
CA PRO A 202 19.32 18.35 -7.02
C PRO A 202 18.36 19.43 -7.56
N ASP A 203 17.08 19.08 -7.78
CA ASP A 203 16.10 20.06 -8.26
C ASP A 203 16.26 21.33 -7.43
N GLU A 204 16.54 22.47 -8.06
CA GLU A 204 16.73 23.74 -7.35
C GLU A 204 15.45 24.01 -6.55
N VAL A 205 15.57 23.91 -5.23
CA VAL A 205 14.48 24.16 -4.31
C VAL A 205 14.25 25.66 -4.31
N SER A 206 13.16 26.11 -4.94
CA SER A 206 12.58 27.42 -4.63
C SER A 206 12.33 27.46 -3.12
N SER A 207 12.86 28.49 -2.45
CA SER A 207 12.69 28.75 -1.02
C SER A 207 11.23 28.99 -0.58
N GLU A 208 10.26 28.86 -1.49
CA GLU A 208 8.82 28.97 -1.25
C GLU A 208 8.10 27.61 -1.30
N ALA A 209 8.80 26.50 -1.06
CA ALA A 209 8.15 25.19 -0.91
C ALA A 209 7.21 25.17 0.30
N ILE A 210 5.99 24.66 0.11
CA ILE A 210 4.97 24.52 1.16
C ILE A 210 5.56 23.72 2.33
N PRO A 211 5.67 24.30 3.54
CA PRO A 211 6.14 23.58 4.71
C PRO A 211 5.07 22.55 5.10
N VAL A 212 5.38 21.27 4.92
CA VAL A 212 4.67 20.20 5.62
C VAL A 212 5.12 20.25 7.09
N PRO A 213 4.23 20.32 8.09
CA PRO A 213 4.64 20.42 9.49
C PRO A 213 5.51 19.23 9.90
N ILE A 214 6.75 19.53 10.25
CA ILE A 214 7.64 18.65 11.00
C ILE A 214 7.50 19.13 12.45
N GLU A 215 7.07 18.27 13.39
CA GLU A 215 7.15 18.61 14.81
C GLU A 215 8.62 18.91 15.16
N GLU A 216 8.85 20.11 15.69
CA GLU A 216 10.16 20.77 15.77
C GLU A 216 11.13 20.11 16.75
N SER A 217 12.43 20.10 16.41
CA SER A 217 13.51 20.48 17.35
C SER A 217 14.86 20.80 16.66
N THR A 218 15.01 22.05 16.16
CA THR A 218 16.24 22.93 16.10
C THR A 218 17.57 22.47 15.43
N PRO A 219 18.54 23.39 15.14
CA PRO A 219 18.45 24.59 14.30
C PRO A 219 19.51 24.63 13.16
N ALA A 220 19.13 25.29 12.06
CA ALA A 220 19.93 26.02 11.07
C ALA A 220 21.35 25.52 10.67
N THR A 221 21.43 24.87 9.50
CA THR A 221 22.32 25.32 8.42
C THR A 221 21.68 25.01 7.07
N SER A 222 21.76 25.97 6.17
CA SER A 222 21.09 26.10 4.87
C SER A 222 21.27 24.91 3.92
N GLN A 223 20.17 24.21 3.64
CA GLN A 223 19.78 23.49 2.40
C GLN A 223 18.50 22.69 2.73
N GLN A 224 17.32 23.28 2.55
CA GLN A 224 16.05 22.59 2.78
C GLN A 224 15.74 21.68 1.60
N VAL A 225 16.18 20.44 1.71
CA VAL A 225 15.67 19.30 0.93
C VAL A 225 14.18 19.17 1.24
N LEU A 226 13.34 18.87 0.24
CA LEU A 226 12.03 18.26 0.49
C LEU A 226 12.26 16.87 1.08
N SER A 227 12.60 16.83 2.37
CA SER A 227 12.61 15.61 3.15
C SER A 227 11.15 15.34 3.50
N PHE A 228 10.54 14.37 2.83
CA PHE A 228 9.39 13.70 3.40
C PHE A 228 9.88 12.85 4.59
N SER A 229 10.27 13.52 5.68
CA SER A 229 10.77 12.87 6.88
C SER A 229 9.58 12.38 7.69
N THR A 230 9.15 11.15 7.45
CA THR A 230 8.64 10.36 8.57
C THR A 230 9.87 10.00 9.40
N GLU A 231 10.01 10.68 10.53
CA GLU A 231 10.84 10.39 11.71
C GLU A 231 11.95 9.33 11.54
N GLN A 232 13.19 9.78 11.78
CA GLN A 232 14.39 8.99 12.10
C GLN A 232 15.24 8.37 10.98
N PHE A 233 14.74 8.19 9.75
CA PHE A 233 15.55 7.52 8.70
C PHE A 233 15.38 8.09 7.29
N ALA A 234 15.66 9.38 7.10
CA ALA A 234 15.89 9.90 5.75
C ALA A 234 17.21 9.30 5.22
N THR A 235 17.12 8.36 4.27
CA THR A 235 18.29 7.91 3.52
C THR A 235 18.63 8.97 2.48
N THR A 236 19.89 9.43 2.46
CA THR A 236 20.37 10.30 1.39
C THR A 236 20.25 9.55 0.07
N GLN A 237 19.50 10.12 -0.87
CA GLN A 237 19.31 9.57 -2.21
C GLN A 237 20.04 10.41 -3.25
N ILE A 238 20.67 9.74 -4.22
CA ILE A 238 21.40 10.37 -5.31
C ILE A 238 20.89 9.80 -6.63
N VAL A 239 20.67 10.68 -7.61
CA VAL A 239 20.32 10.28 -8.97
C VAL A 239 21.58 10.28 -9.83
N ALA A 240 21.85 9.18 -10.51
CA ALA A 240 23.03 8.99 -11.35
C ALA A 240 22.68 8.31 -12.68
N GLY A 241 23.26 8.82 -13.77
CA GLY A 241 23.23 8.22 -15.10
C GLY A 241 24.43 7.32 -15.33
N LEU A 242 24.19 6.07 -15.74
CA LEU A 242 25.18 5.02 -16.00
C LEU A 242 25.21 4.65 -17.48
N SER A 243 26.40 4.60 -18.07
CA SER A 243 26.56 4.15 -19.48
C SER A 243 26.54 2.62 -19.58
N GLU A 244 26.99 1.93 -18.52
CA GLU A 244 27.05 0.47 -18.42
C GLU A 244 26.51 -0.01 -17.07
N ALA A 245 25.71 -1.08 -17.07
CA ALA A 245 25.15 -1.64 -15.84
C ALA A 245 26.23 -2.08 -14.82
N ASN A 246 27.40 -2.54 -15.27
CA ASN A 246 28.51 -2.93 -14.40
C ASN A 246 29.10 -1.77 -13.57
N GLN A 247 28.84 -0.52 -13.94
CA GLN A 247 29.19 0.62 -13.10
C GLN A 247 28.40 0.60 -11.78
N LEU A 248 27.15 0.11 -11.80
CA LEU A 248 26.33 -0.07 -10.60
C LEU A 248 26.90 -1.14 -9.66
N GLU A 249 27.46 -2.21 -10.21
CA GLU A 249 28.10 -3.25 -9.40
C GLU A 249 29.26 -2.68 -8.57
N LYS A 250 30.12 -1.85 -9.18
CA LYS A 250 31.23 -1.20 -8.46
C LYS A 250 30.73 -0.31 -7.32
N LEU A 251 29.64 0.42 -7.57
CA LEU A 251 29.00 1.26 -6.58
C LEU A 251 28.41 0.44 -5.43
N ILE A 252 27.76 -0.70 -5.71
CA ILE A 252 27.24 -1.62 -4.69
C ILE A 252 28.39 -2.22 -3.85
N LEU A 253 29.40 -2.80 -4.52
CA LEU A 253 30.52 -3.47 -3.87
C LEU A 253 31.44 -2.51 -3.10
N SER A 254 31.32 -1.20 -3.31
CA SER A 254 32.01 -0.19 -2.48
C SER A 254 31.50 -0.12 -1.04
N GLY A 255 30.34 -0.71 -0.75
CA GLY A 255 29.67 -0.62 0.56
C GLY A 255 29.03 0.74 0.84
N SER A 256 29.03 1.66 -0.13
CA SER A 256 28.46 3.00 0.03
C SER A 256 26.96 3.09 -0.29
N ILE A 257 26.37 2.07 -0.93
CA ILE A 257 24.94 2.02 -1.30
C ILE A 257 24.26 0.83 -0.63
N GLY A 258 23.08 1.07 -0.08
CA GLY A 258 22.24 0.04 0.52
C GLY A 258 21.02 -0.35 -0.32
N ARG A 259 20.65 0.49 -1.27
CA ARG A 259 19.50 0.24 -2.15
C ARG A 259 19.66 1.02 -3.45
N TRP A 260 19.17 0.44 -4.54
CA TRP A 260 19.15 1.07 -5.86
C TRP A 260 17.83 0.78 -6.56
N GLU A 261 17.41 1.70 -7.43
CA GLU A 261 16.20 1.56 -8.24
C GLU A 261 16.43 2.20 -9.61
N ALA A 262 16.04 1.51 -10.69
CA ALA A 262 16.09 2.10 -12.02
C ALA A 262 15.03 3.20 -12.13
N ILE A 263 15.41 4.38 -12.62
CA ILE A 263 14.48 5.46 -12.90
C ILE A 263 13.86 5.19 -14.26
N SER A 264 12.60 4.77 -14.18
CA SER A 264 11.72 4.59 -15.32
C SER A 264 10.59 5.61 -15.23
N GLN A 265 10.08 6.02 -16.37
CA GLN A 265 8.92 6.89 -16.43
C GLN A 265 7.64 6.06 -16.49
N PRO A 266 6.54 6.53 -15.88
CA PRO A 266 5.24 5.90 -16.07
C PRO A 266 4.84 6.03 -17.54
N ILE A 267 4.27 4.96 -18.11
CA ILE A 267 3.75 4.95 -19.48
C ILE A 267 2.28 4.57 -19.47
N GLY A 268 1.52 5.20 -20.37
CA GLY A 268 0.14 4.82 -20.71
C GLY A 268 0.09 3.68 -21.73
N VAL A 269 -1.11 3.20 -22.02
CA VAL A 269 -1.37 2.22 -23.09
C VAL A 269 -1.79 3.00 -24.32
N SER A 270 -1.12 2.84 -25.48
CA SER A 270 -1.49 3.63 -26.67
C SER A 270 -2.82 3.21 -27.27
N PRO A 271 -3.83 4.10 -27.30
CA PRO A 271 -5.08 3.84 -27.97
C PRO A 271 -5.12 4.27 -29.44
N GLY A 272 -5.91 3.57 -30.25
CA GLY A 272 -6.16 3.81 -31.67
C GLY A 272 -7.11 4.99 -31.94
N ASP A 273 -7.00 5.58 -33.13
CA ASP A 273 -7.71 6.82 -33.51
C ASP A 273 -9.10 6.57 -34.15
N GLY A 274 -10.03 7.53 -34.01
CA GLY A 274 -11.35 7.50 -34.67
C GLY A 274 -12.48 8.28 -33.96
N GLN A 275 -13.74 8.02 -34.36
CA GLN A 275 -14.89 8.92 -34.17
C GLN A 275 -15.62 8.76 -32.82
N GLU A 276 -16.17 9.88 -32.33
CA GLU A 276 -16.86 10.04 -31.05
C GLU A 276 -18.33 9.55 -31.11
N PRO A 277 -18.95 9.16 -29.97
CA PRO A 277 -20.33 8.70 -29.94
C PRO A 277 -21.30 9.84 -30.22
N ASP A 278 -22.30 9.57 -31.06
CA ASP A 278 -23.44 10.46 -31.28
C ASP A 278 -24.50 10.20 -30.19
N SER A 279 -24.36 10.81 -29.02
CA SER A 279 -25.39 10.75 -27.97
C SER A 279 -25.27 11.90 -26.97
N PRO A 280 -26.36 12.26 -26.27
CA PRO A 280 -26.40 13.48 -25.49
C PRO A 280 -25.33 13.41 -24.40
N LEU A 281 -24.51 14.46 -24.36
CA LEU A 281 -23.47 14.66 -23.39
C LEU A 281 -24.04 14.45 -21.97
N PRO A 282 -23.32 13.75 -21.07
CA PRO A 282 -23.79 13.57 -19.71
C PRO A 282 -23.98 14.92 -19.02
N ASN A 283 -25.05 15.04 -18.24
CA ASN A 283 -25.18 16.17 -17.32
C ASN A 283 -24.14 16.01 -16.20
N ILE A 284 -23.25 16.97 -16.10
CA ILE A 284 -22.17 17.03 -15.11
C ILE A 284 -22.34 18.20 -14.14
N GLU A 285 -23.49 18.86 -14.18
CA GLU A 285 -23.87 19.87 -13.21
C GLU A 285 -23.79 19.25 -11.80
N ASN A 286 -23.00 19.87 -10.92
CA ASN A 286 -22.69 19.38 -9.56
C ASN A 286 -21.98 18.01 -9.49
N ALA A 287 -21.50 17.46 -10.61
CA ALA A 287 -20.72 16.22 -10.57
C ALA A 287 -19.39 16.44 -9.83
N PRO A 288 -18.90 15.45 -9.06
CA PRO A 288 -17.62 15.55 -8.40
C PRO A 288 -16.48 15.60 -9.42
N ILE A 289 -15.31 16.07 -8.97
CA ILE A 289 -14.12 16.20 -9.80
C ILE A 289 -13.22 14.99 -9.57
N VAL A 290 -12.69 14.44 -10.66
CA VAL A 290 -11.60 13.46 -10.66
C VAL A 290 -10.39 14.10 -11.36
N ALA A 291 -9.26 14.18 -10.67
CA ALA A 291 -8.00 14.58 -11.29
C ALA A 291 -7.47 13.43 -12.14
N VAL A 292 -7.07 13.71 -13.38
CA VAL A 292 -6.51 12.73 -14.34
C VAL A 292 -5.02 13.02 -14.51
N VAL A 293 -4.19 12.17 -13.93
CA VAL A 293 -2.73 12.20 -14.08
C VAL A 293 -2.34 11.31 -15.25
N ASP A 294 -2.17 11.92 -16.43
CA ASP A 294 -1.93 11.22 -17.69
C ASP A 294 -1.22 12.14 -18.72
N GLY A 295 -1.36 11.88 -20.02
CA GLY A 295 -0.81 12.71 -21.10
C GLY A 295 -1.64 13.97 -21.45
N GLY A 296 -2.47 14.45 -20.52
CA GLY A 296 -3.33 15.63 -20.70
C GLY A 296 -4.59 15.38 -21.55
N TYR A 297 -5.40 16.41 -21.75
CA TYR A 297 -6.61 16.36 -22.58
C TYR A 297 -6.57 17.39 -23.71
N HIS A 298 -6.82 16.93 -24.93
CA HIS A 298 -6.50 17.69 -26.15
C HIS A 298 -7.63 17.74 -27.18
N ARG A 299 -8.78 17.12 -26.89
CA ARG A 299 -9.97 17.12 -27.75
C ARG A 299 -10.94 18.24 -27.37
N ASN A 300 -11.89 18.52 -28.26
CA ASN A 300 -12.93 19.54 -28.01
C ASN A 300 -14.14 18.98 -27.25
N PHE A 301 -14.44 17.68 -27.43
CA PHE A 301 -15.72 17.07 -27.05
C PHE A 301 -16.08 17.23 -25.56
N TYR A 302 -15.16 16.92 -24.66
CA TYR A 302 -15.36 17.02 -23.20
C TYR A 302 -14.72 18.27 -22.58
N ARG A 303 -14.44 19.33 -23.36
CA ARG A 303 -13.89 20.58 -22.78
C ARG A 303 -14.79 21.20 -21.73
N TYR A 304 -16.11 21.07 -21.89
CA TYR A 304 -17.08 21.55 -20.91
C TYR A 304 -16.98 20.83 -19.55
N ALA A 305 -16.33 19.67 -19.50
CA ALA A 305 -16.16 18.88 -18.28
C ALA A 305 -14.87 19.20 -17.51
N ILE A 306 -13.98 20.02 -18.07
CA ILE A 306 -12.74 20.43 -17.41
C ILE A 306 -13.08 21.43 -16.30
N ALA A 307 -12.85 21.04 -15.05
CA ALA A 307 -13.00 21.91 -13.89
C ALA A 307 -11.76 22.79 -13.70
N TRP A 308 -10.56 22.24 -13.94
CA TRP A 308 -9.28 22.92 -13.84
C TRP A 308 -8.22 22.20 -14.68
N ASP A 309 -7.14 22.90 -15.00
CA ASP A 309 -6.01 22.43 -15.80
C ASP A 309 -4.70 22.91 -15.14
N GLU A 310 -3.81 21.97 -14.86
CA GLU A 310 -2.58 22.19 -14.09
C GLU A 310 -1.39 22.54 -15.00
N ASP A 311 -0.35 23.16 -14.43
CA ASP A 311 0.92 23.36 -15.14
C ASP A 311 1.48 22.03 -15.66
N LYS A 312 2.07 22.06 -16.85
CA LYS A 312 2.52 20.83 -17.52
C LYS A 312 3.85 20.35 -16.96
N LEU A 313 3.88 19.17 -16.35
CA LEU A 313 5.13 18.50 -15.99
C LEU A 313 5.82 17.90 -17.23
N VAL A 314 5.03 17.44 -18.20
CA VAL A 314 5.51 16.91 -19.49
C VAL A 314 5.01 17.80 -20.62
N SER A 315 5.89 18.12 -21.57
CA SER A 315 5.55 18.96 -22.73
C SER A 315 4.51 18.29 -23.64
N ASP A 316 3.75 19.08 -24.41
CA ASP A 316 2.77 18.53 -25.37
C ASP A 316 3.43 17.63 -26.44
N GLY A 317 4.70 17.87 -26.76
CA GLY A 317 5.45 17.08 -27.74
C GLY A 317 5.83 15.69 -27.22
N ASP A 318 5.90 15.53 -25.89
CA ASP A 318 6.37 14.31 -25.23
C ASP A 318 5.26 13.57 -24.48
N ALA A 319 4.12 14.21 -24.20
CA ALA A 319 3.01 13.63 -23.45
C ALA A 319 2.26 12.51 -24.21
N ASP A 320 1.71 11.53 -23.50
CA ASP A 320 0.82 10.50 -24.08
C ASP A 320 -0.60 11.04 -24.33
N ARG A 321 -0.70 11.99 -25.26
CA ARG A 321 -1.94 12.72 -25.54
C ARG A 321 -3.08 11.79 -25.93
N ARG A 322 -2.79 10.68 -26.60
CA ARG A 322 -3.83 9.73 -27.02
C ARG A 322 -4.41 9.04 -25.79
N HIS A 323 -3.57 8.49 -24.92
CA HIS A 323 -4.03 7.82 -23.71
C HIS A 323 -4.77 8.78 -22.77
N GLY A 324 -4.26 9.99 -22.55
CA GLY A 324 -4.91 11.00 -21.70
C GLY A 324 -6.31 11.39 -22.18
N ASN A 325 -6.53 11.47 -23.50
CA ASN A 325 -7.87 11.68 -24.07
C ASN A 325 -8.84 10.54 -23.74
N VAL A 326 -8.38 9.28 -23.77
CA VAL A 326 -9.22 8.12 -23.47
C VAL A 326 -9.56 8.04 -21.99
N ILE A 327 -8.58 8.23 -21.10
CA ILE A 327 -8.83 8.20 -19.66
C ILE A 327 -9.81 9.31 -19.26
N THR A 328 -9.63 10.52 -19.78
CA THR A 328 -10.57 11.63 -19.58
C THR A 328 -11.98 11.26 -20.03
N ALA A 329 -12.11 10.68 -21.24
CA ALA A 329 -13.39 10.26 -21.78
C ALA A 329 -14.09 9.19 -20.93
N LEU A 330 -13.34 8.24 -20.36
CA LEU A 330 -13.89 7.21 -19.47
C LEU A 330 -14.31 7.78 -18.11
N VAL A 331 -13.59 8.75 -17.58
CA VAL A 331 -13.98 9.46 -16.34
C VAL A 331 -15.29 10.24 -16.54
N VAL A 332 -15.43 10.92 -17.67
CA VAL A 332 -16.63 11.72 -17.95
C VAL A 332 -17.83 10.84 -18.33
N ASP A 333 -17.65 9.85 -19.22
CA ASP A 333 -18.78 9.15 -19.84
C ASP A 333 -18.53 7.68 -20.25
N ALA A 334 -17.87 6.85 -19.43
CA ALA A 334 -17.62 5.46 -19.89
C ALA A 334 -18.89 4.65 -20.24
N SER A 335 -20.05 4.99 -19.66
CA SER A 335 -21.34 4.37 -19.97
C SER A 335 -21.81 4.70 -21.39
N GLY A 336 -21.61 5.94 -21.86
CA GLY A 336 -21.89 6.31 -23.25
C GLY A 336 -20.94 5.64 -24.23
N TRP A 337 -19.66 5.51 -23.87
CA TRP A 337 -18.65 4.85 -24.70
C TRP A 337 -18.88 3.33 -24.81
N SER A 338 -19.24 2.67 -23.71
CA SER A 338 -19.41 1.21 -23.65
C SER A 338 -20.83 0.82 -23.21
N SER A 339 -21.83 1.25 -23.97
CA SER A 339 -23.26 1.13 -23.63
C SER A 339 -23.79 -0.31 -23.54
N ASN A 340 -23.02 -1.27 -24.03
CA ASN A 340 -23.29 -2.70 -23.92
C ASN A 340 -22.82 -3.30 -22.57
N LEU A 341 -22.11 -2.53 -21.75
CA LEU A 341 -21.60 -2.98 -20.45
C LEU A 341 -22.45 -2.43 -19.31
N ALA A 342 -22.56 -3.19 -18.22
CA ALA A 342 -23.26 -2.79 -17.01
C ALA A 342 -22.44 -1.81 -16.16
N ILE A 343 -22.13 -0.64 -16.72
CA ILE A 343 -21.39 0.43 -16.05
C ILE A 343 -22.40 1.39 -15.41
N PRO A 344 -22.35 1.60 -14.08
CA PRO A 344 -23.18 2.61 -13.42
C PRO A 344 -22.91 4.02 -13.99
N ASN A 345 -23.97 4.81 -14.14
CA ASN A 345 -23.88 6.15 -14.70
C ASN A 345 -23.44 7.17 -13.63
N PHE A 346 -22.13 7.29 -13.42
CA PHE A 346 -21.50 8.22 -12.49
C PHE A 346 -20.58 9.21 -13.21
N PRO A 347 -21.10 10.13 -14.04
CA PRO A 347 -20.25 11.07 -14.77
C PRO A 347 -19.52 12.00 -13.78
N CYS A 348 -18.32 12.44 -14.14
CA CYS A 348 -17.49 13.33 -13.32
C CYS A 348 -16.99 14.51 -14.15
N ARG A 349 -16.74 15.64 -13.49
CA ARG A 349 -15.86 16.68 -14.01
C ARG A 349 -14.41 16.22 -13.89
N VAL A 350 -13.50 16.83 -14.66
CA VAL A 350 -12.09 16.43 -14.70
C VAL A 350 -11.15 17.58 -14.35
N GLY A 351 -10.18 17.28 -13.51
CA GLY A 351 -8.96 18.08 -13.39
C GLY A 351 -7.87 17.47 -14.27
N ILE A 352 -7.13 18.27 -15.02
CA ILE A 352 -6.12 17.76 -15.96
C ILE A 352 -4.72 17.95 -15.38
N VAL A 353 -3.94 16.86 -15.31
CA VAL A 353 -2.54 16.86 -14.89
C VAL A 353 -1.69 16.15 -15.95
N GLN A 354 -0.99 16.92 -16.78
CA GLN A 354 -0.15 16.40 -17.85
C GLN A 354 1.23 16.00 -17.33
N ALA A 355 1.35 14.75 -16.88
CA ALA A 355 2.54 14.22 -16.20
C ALA A 355 3.08 12.90 -16.79
N VAL A 356 2.38 12.29 -17.76
CA VAL A 356 2.76 10.99 -18.33
C VAL A 356 3.28 11.17 -19.76
N PRO A 357 4.54 10.79 -20.04
CA PRO A 357 5.10 10.81 -21.38
C PRO A 357 4.58 9.67 -22.25
N ALA A 358 4.57 9.88 -23.56
CA ALA A 358 4.27 8.85 -24.54
C ALA A 358 5.30 7.73 -24.48
N ARG A 359 4.86 6.52 -24.85
CA ARG A 359 5.75 5.36 -24.90
C ARG A 359 6.96 5.64 -25.80
N ASN A 360 8.15 5.28 -25.32
CA ASN A 360 9.45 5.50 -25.98
C ASN A 360 9.88 6.98 -26.13
N ARG A 361 9.23 7.93 -25.44
CA ARG A 361 9.68 9.32 -25.35
C ARG A 361 10.34 9.58 -24.00
N LEU A 362 11.66 9.70 -23.96
CA LEU A 362 12.34 10.07 -22.72
C LEU A 362 12.29 11.58 -22.52
N VAL A 363 11.96 12.00 -21.30
CA VAL A 363 11.93 13.41 -20.92
C VAL A 363 13.29 13.81 -20.35
N SER A 364 13.77 14.99 -20.75
CA SER A 364 15.00 15.60 -20.21
C SER A 364 14.67 16.91 -19.48
N PRO A 365 15.04 17.07 -18.19
CA PRO A 365 15.68 16.06 -17.33
C PRO A 365 14.75 14.87 -17.03
N PRO A 366 15.28 13.71 -16.58
CA PRO A 366 14.48 12.52 -16.27
C PRO A 366 13.37 12.79 -15.27
N LEU A 367 12.18 12.22 -15.50
CA LEU A 367 11.06 12.28 -14.56
C LEU A 367 11.34 11.38 -13.35
N THR A 368 11.96 11.95 -12.32
CA THR A 368 12.22 11.23 -11.07
C THR A 368 10.93 11.07 -10.24
N PRO A 369 10.85 10.05 -9.38
CA PRO A 369 9.75 9.90 -8.42
C PRO A 369 9.43 11.18 -7.63
N ASN A 370 10.47 11.87 -7.16
CA ASN A 370 10.34 13.11 -6.39
C ASN A 370 9.76 14.26 -7.25
N ARG A 371 10.18 14.41 -8.51
CA ARG A 371 9.62 15.42 -9.42
C ARG A 371 8.12 15.20 -9.65
N ILE A 372 7.71 13.95 -9.87
CA ILE A 372 6.28 13.59 -10.04
C ILE A 372 5.52 13.87 -8.73
N ALA A 373 6.04 13.42 -7.58
CA ALA A 373 5.39 13.59 -6.29
C ALA A 373 5.24 15.07 -5.89
N ARG A 374 6.27 15.89 -6.10
CA ARG A 374 6.23 17.34 -5.86
C ARG A 374 5.19 18.03 -6.72
N HIS A 375 5.18 17.75 -8.01
CA HIS A 375 4.21 18.34 -8.92
C HIS A 375 2.76 17.98 -8.51
N LEU A 376 2.53 16.73 -8.11
CA LEU A 376 1.23 16.32 -7.58
C LEU A 376 0.91 16.95 -6.22
N ALA A 377 1.90 17.17 -5.35
CA ALA A 377 1.71 17.86 -4.08
C ALA A 377 1.26 19.32 -4.29
N GLU A 378 1.92 20.04 -5.21
CA GLU A 378 1.54 21.39 -5.61
C GLU A 378 0.11 21.42 -6.16
N ALA A 379 -0.21 20.51 -7.08
CA ALA A 379 -1.55 20.39 -7.66
C ALA A 379 -2.62 20.06 -6.60
N MET A 380 -2.35 19.11 -5.72
CA MET A 380 -3.27 18.74 -4.61
C MET A 380 -3.49 19.88 -3.63
N SER A 381 -2.49 20.74 -3.43
CA SER A 381 -2.60 21.93 -2.56
C SER A 381 -3.47 23.03 -3.17
N ARG A 382 -3.50 23.15 -4.51
CA ARG A 382 -4.32 24.13 -5.23
C ARG A 382 -5.77 23.71 -5.41
N HIS A 383 -6.03 22.40 -5.43
CA HIS A 383 -7.35 21.81 -5.73
C HIS A 383 -7.85 20.98 -4.53
N ASP A 384 -8.19 21.66 -3.44
CA ASP A 384 -8.67 21.06 -2.19
C ASP A 384 -10.01 20.32 -2.35
N ASP A 385 -10.87 20.79 -3.24
CA ASP A 385 -12.17 20.22 -3.62
C ASP A 385 -12.09 18.89 -4.41
N THR A 386 -10.90 18.53 -4.90
CA THR A 386 -10.69 17.34 -5.73
C THR A 386 -10.08 16.21 -4.90
N PHE A 387 -10.91 15.26 -4.46
CA PHE A 387 -10.50 14.19 -3.53
C PHE A 387 -9.91 12.95 -4.21
N VAL A 388 -10.27 12.68 -5.47
CA VAL A 388 -9.88 11.46 -6.19
C VAL A 388 -8.96 11.78 -7.35
N TRP A 389 -7.83 11.06 -7.39
CA TRP A 389 -6.75 11.26 -8.35
C TRP A 389 -6.49 9.95 -9.09
N ASN A 390 -6.91 9.91 -10.35
CA ASN A 390 -6.74 8.76 -11.23
C ASN A 390 -5.34 8.77 -11.86
N PHE A 391 -4.56 7.73 -11.59
CA PHE A 391 -3.22 7.52 -12.13
C PHE A 391 -3.23 6.25 -13.00
N SER A 392 -3.55 6.40 -14.28
CA SER A 392 -3.69 5.28 -15.24
C SER A 392 -2.38 4.94 -15.98
N ALA A 393 -1.23 5.15 -15.34
CA ALA A 393 0.08 4.89 -15.90
C ALA A 393 0.96 4.09 -14.93
N ASN A 394 1.84 3.26 -15.47
CA ASN A 394 2.69 2.38 -14.67
C ASN A 394 4.12 2.39 -15.23
N LEU A 395 5.11 2.11 -14.37
CA LEU A 395 6.47 1.80 -14.80
C LEU A 395 6.45 0.48 -15.58
N ASP A 396 7.22 0.40 -16.66
CA ASP A 396 7.31 -0.79 -17.52
C ASP A 396 8.19 -1.89 -16.89
N GLN A 397 7.88 -2.27 -15.64
CA GLN A 397 8.59 -3.29 -14.88
C GLN A 397 7.66 -3.96 -13.86
N GLU A 398 8.04 -5.16 -13.40
CA GLU A 398 7.39 -5.82 -12.26
C GLU A 398 7.75 -5.12 -10.95
N ALA A 399 6.82 -5.10 -9.99
CA ALA A 399 7.12 -4.67 -8.64
C ALA A 399 8.17 -5.60 -8.02
N HIS A 400 9.07 -5.02 -7.24
CA HIS A 400 10.10 -5.79 -6.56
C HIS A 400 9.46 -6.83 -5.61
N PRO A 401 10.03 -8.04 -5.48
CA PRO A 401 9.48 -9.04 -4.55
C PRO A 401 9.48 -8.60 -3.09
N PHE A 402 10.37 -7.67 -2.71
CA PHE A 402 10.59 -7.29 -1.31
C PHE A 402 10.44 -5.79 -1.03
N ASP A 403 10.74 -4.92 -2.01
CA ASP A 403 10.85 -3.49 -1.79
C ASP A 403 9.74 -2.70 -2.50
N VAL A 404 9.01 -1.86 -1.78
CA VAL A 404 8.07 -0.90 -2.37
C VAL A 404 8.85 0.13 -3.18
N SER A 405 8.45 0.40 -4.41
CA SER A 405 9.07 1.38 -5.31
C SER A 405 9.14 2.77 -4.71
N GLU A 406 10.11 3.59 -5.14
CA GLU A 406 10.19 4.98 -4.68
C GLU A 406 8.97 5.80 -5.12
N LEU A 407 8.49 5.61 -6.35
CA LEU A 407 7.31 6.31 -6.84
C LEU A 407 6.07 5.99 -5.99
N ALA A 408 5.83 4.71 -5.67
CA ALA A 408 4.71 4.35 -4.80
C ALA A 408 4.82 4.95 -3.40
N HIS A 409 6.02 4.95 -2.81
CA HIS A 409 6.25 5.53 -1.48
C HIS A 409 6.08 7.05 -1.45
N SER A 410 6.65 7.75 -2.42
CA SER A 410 6.50 9.20 -2.56
C SER A 410 5.02 9.57 -2.78
N LEU A 411 4.32 8.84 -3.66
CA LEU A 411 2.88 9.05 -3.90
C LEU A 411 2.03 8.76 -2.66
N ARG A 412 2.38 7.73 -1.88
CA ARG A 412 1.72 7.44 -0.59
C ARG A 412 1.85 8.63 0.36
N GLN A 413 3.05 9.19 0.53
CA GLN A 413 3.30 10.30 1.44
C GLN A 413 2.47 11.53 1.04
N VAL A 414 2.49 11.90 -0.25
CA VAL A 414 1.71 13.02 -0.77
C VAL A 414 0.21 12.79 -0.59
N ALA A 415 -0.30 11.62 -0.99
CA ALA A 415 -1.73 11.30 -0.88
C ALA A 415 -2.23 11.31 0.58
N ARG A 416 -1.45 10.74 1.51
CA ARG A 416 -1.77 10.74 2.95
C ARG A 416 -1.75 12.16 3.51
N HIS A 417 -0.74 12.96 3.15
CA HIS A 417 -0.60 14.34 3.63
C HIS A 417 -1.78 15.22 3.24
N PHE A 418 -2.20 15.18 1.97
CA PHE A 418 -3.33 15.97 1.48
C PHE A 418 -4.70 15.30 1.67
N ASN A 419 -4.76 14.14 2.33
CA ASN A 419 -5.98 13.35 2.53
C ASN A 419 -6.72 13.05 1.21
N LYS A 420 -5.97 12.72 0.15
CA LYS A 420 -6.48 12.42 -1.21
C LYS A 420 -6.41 10.93 -1.50
N LEU A 421 -7.34 10.44 -2.32
CA LEU A 421 -7.37 9.04 -2.75
C LEU A 421 -6.77 8.88 -4.14
N LEU A 422 -5.66 8.15 -4.23
CA LEU A 422 -5.11 7.69 -5.51
C LEU A 422 -5.82 6.42 -5.97
N VAL A 423 -6.19 6.38 -7.25
CA VAL A 423 -6.68 5.19 -7.94
C VAL A 423 -5.72 4.85 -9.07
N ILE A 424 -5.04 3.71 -8.95
CA ILE A 424 -3.89 3.34 -9.79
C ILE A 424 -4.20 2.05 -10.56
N SER A 425 -3.88 1.97 -11.85
CA SER A 425 -4.00 0.73 -12.60
C SER A 425 -2.96 -0.32 -12.17
N SER A 426 -3.29 -1.61 -12.29
CA SER A 426 -2.39 -2.71 -11.91
C SER A 426 -1.16 -2.89 -12.83
N GLY A 427 -1.17 -2.29 -14.02
CA GLY A 427 -0.22 -2.52 -15.10
C GLY A 427 -0.67 -3.61 -16.07
N ASN A 428 -0.07 -3.61 -17.27
CA ASN A 428 -0.35 -4.57 -18.33
C ASN A 428 0.84 -5.53 -18.54
N ARG A 429 0.54 -6.79 -18.84
CA ARG A 429 1.54 -7.84 -19.09
C ARG A 429 2.26 -7.58 -20.40
N THR A 430 3.55 -7.92 -20.42
CA THR A 430 4.36 -7.92 -21.65
C THR A 430 4.55 -9.33 -22.21
N GLY A 431 4.39 -10.36 -21.37
CA GLY A 431 4.50 -11.77 -21.72
C GLY A 431 3.29 -12.64 -21.33
N LYS A 432 3.49 -13.97 -21.38
CA LYS A 432 2.44 -14.97 -21.08
C LYS A 432 2.36 -15.39 -19.61
N ALA A 433 3.42 -15.16 -18.82
CA ALA A 433 3.46 -15.51 -17.41
C ALA A 433 2.65 -14.51 -16.56
N PRO A 434 2.10 -14.90 -15.39
CA PRO A 434 1.58 -13.93 -14.44
C PRO A 434 2.72 -13.09 -13.90
N GLU A 435 2.73 -11.81 -14.25
CA GLU A 435 3.67 -10.79 -13.79
C GLU A 435 3.10 -10.11 -12.55
N ARG A 436 3.95 -9.81 -11.53
CA ARG A 436 3.52 -8.97 -10.40
C ARG A 436 2.95 -7.64 -10.90
N ILE A 437 2.12 -7.00 -10.08
CA ILE A 437 1.66 -5.62 -10.34
C ILE A 437 2.84 -4.69 -10.72
N SER A 438 2.59 -3.69 -11.56
CA SER A 438 3.62 -2.72 -11.96
C SER A 438 3.59 -1.48 -11.09
N PRO A 439 4.73 -1.02 -10.56
CA PRO A 439 4.80 0.26 -9.86
C PRO A 439 4.16 1.40 -10.65
N PRO A 440 3.52 2.39 -10.00
CA PRO A 440 3.38 2.54 -8.55
C PRO A 440 2.17 1.78 -7.97
N ALA A 441 1.68 0.72 -8.62
CA ALA A 441 0.59 -0.12 -8.09
C ALA A 441 0.95 -0.82 -6.77
N ASP A 442 2.20 -0.73 -6.32
CA ASP A 442 2.66 -1.16 -5.00
C ASP A 442 2.50 -0.08 -3.91
N CYS A 443 1.73 0.98 -4.18
CA CYS A 443 1.32 1.99 -3.20
C CYS A 443 0.24 1.46 -2.26
N ASP A 444 0.52 1.42 -0.95
CA ASP A 444 -0.36 0.83 0.06
C ASP A 444 -1.61 1.68 0.33
N SER A 445 -1.52 3.00 0.24
CA SER A 445 -2.63 3.92 0.48
C SER A 445 -3.58 4.10 -0.71
N ALA A 446 -3.19 3.64 -1.91
CA ALA A 446 -4.00 3.74 -3.12
C ALA A 446 -5.03 2.60 -3.25
N LEU A 447 -6.06 2.82 -4.07
CA LEU A 447 -6.85 1.74 -4.68
C LEU A 447 -6.19 1.30 -5.99
N VAL A 448 -5.76 0.05 -6.05
CA VAL A 448 -5.14 -0.54 -7.22
C VAL A 448 -6.17 -1.39 -7.94
N VAL A 449 -6.35 -1.13 -9.24
CA VAL A 449 -7.44 -1.69 -10.03
C VAL A 449 -6.89 -2.53 -11.16
N ALA A 450 -7.26 -3.81 -11.17
CA ALA A 450 -6.99 -4.72 -12.28
C ALA A 450 -8.18 -4.80 -13.26
N GLY A 451 -7.92 -5.34 -14.45
CA GLY A 451 -8.95 -5.54 -15.45
C GLY A 451 -9.73 -6.84 -15.30
N ARG A 452 -10.99 -6.80 -15.72
CA ARG A 452 -11.90 -7.94 -15.95
C ARG A 452 -12.43 -7.92 -17.38
N SER A 453 -12.79 -9.11 -17.87
CA SER A 453 -13.63 -9.28 -19.04
C SER A 453 -15.11 -9.10 -18.66
N HIS A 454 -15.96 -9.10 -19.68
CA HIS A 454 -17.40 -9.15 -19.53
C HIS A 454 -17.96 -10.43 -20.16
N ASP A 455 -19.11 -10.87 -19.68
CA ASP A 455 -19.88 -11.95 -20.30
C ASP A 455 -20.70 -11.45 -21.51
N MET A 456 -21.49 -12.35 -22.11
CA MET A 456 -22.37 -12.02 -23.24
C MET A 456 -23.53 -11.08 -22.89
N PHE A 457 -23.80 -10.85 -21.60
CA PHE A 457 -24.84 -9.94 -21.10
C PHE A 457 -24.26 -8.60 -20.61
N GLY A 458 -22.96 -8.36 -20.84
CA GLY A 458 -22.29 -7.11 -20.44
C GLY A 458 -21.99 -7.03 -18.95
N GLN A 459 -22.07 -8.13 -18.21
CA GLN A 459 -21.75 -8.19 -16.78
C GLN A 459 -20.27 -8.53 -16.58
N VAL A 460 -19.70 -8.13 -15.44
CA VAL A 460 -18.31 -8.48 -15.09
C VAL A 460 -18.16 -10.00 -14.96
N ASP A 461 -17.08 -10.53 -15.51
CA ASP A 461 -16.84 -11.98 -15.54
C ASP A 461 -15.42 -12.31 -15.05
N ASP A 462 -14.59 -12.96 -15.85
CA ASP A 462 -13.27 -13.39 -15.45
C ASP A 462 -12.21 -12.28 -15.46
N ALA A 463 -11.02 -12.63 -14.97
CA ALA A 463 -9.87 -11.73 -14.98
C ALA A 463 -9.42 -11.41 -16.41
N CYS A 464 -9.00 -10.18 -16.64
CA CYS A 464 -8.43 -9.78 -17.92
C CYS A 464 -7.04 -10.40 -18.12
N HIS A 465 -6.84 -11.02 -19.29
CA HIS A 465 -5.57 -11.65 -19.65
C HIS A 465 -4.41 -10.64 -19.83
N VAL A 466 -4.72 -9.38 -20.17
CA VAL A 466 -3.74 -8.30 -20.33
C VAL A 466 -3.32 -7.71 -18.97
N SER A 467 -4.16 -7.77 -17.95
CA SER A 467 -3.84 -7.15 -16.66
C SER A 467 -2.78 -7.95 -15.90
N ARG A 468 -1.76 -7.26 -15.38
CA ARG A 468 -0.80 -7.85 -14.44
C ARG A 468 -1.52 -8.32 -13.19
N SER A 469 -0.95 -9.32 -12.56
CA SER A 469 -1.61 -10.11 -11.52
C SER A 469 -0.60 -10.68 -10.55
N GLY A 470 -0.76 -10.41 -9.27
CA GLY A 470 0.20 -10.88 -8.29
C GLY A 470 0.35 -9.91 -7.15
N PHE A 471 0.81 -10.43 -6.03
CA PHE A 471 1.10 -9.61 -4.86
C PHE A 471 2.17 -8.57 -5.17
N GLY A 472 2.07 -7.43 -4.48
CA GLY A 472 3.16 -6.49 -4.38
C GLY A 472 4.33 -7.04 -3.54
N PRO A 473 5.29 -6.17 -3.21
CA PRO A 473 6.41 -6.48 -2.34
C PRO A 473 5.95 -7.10 -1.02
N ASP A 474 6.72 -8.05 -0.49
CA ASP A 474 6.44 -8.65 0.82
C ASP A 474 5.02 -9.27 0.90
N VAL A 475 4.55 -9.89 -0.19
CA VAL A 475 3.20 -10.45 -0.32
C VAL A 475 2.11 -9.40 -0.03
N MET A 476 2.31 -8.15 -0.42
CA MET A 476 1.28 -7.10 -0.29
C MET A 476 0.05 -7.45 -1.15
N PHE A 477 -1.14 -7.40 -0.56
CA PHE A 477 -2.40 -7.78 -1.21
C PHE A 477 -2.87 -6.70 -2.18
N LYS A 478 -2.30 -6.72 -3.38
CA LYS A 478 -2.69 -5.90 -4.54
C LYS A 478 -2.87 -6.81 -5.77
N PRO A 479 -3.73 -6.45 -6.75
CA PRO A 479 -4.63 -5.29 -6.78
C PRO A 479 -5.73 -5.36 -5.70
N ASP A 480 -6.31 -4.23 -5.29
CA ASP A 480 -7.42 -4.20 -4.30
C ASP A 480 -8.75 -4.58 -4.96
N LEU A 481 -9.01 -4.03 -6.14
CA LEU A 481 -10.27 -4.16 -6.87
C LEU A 481 -10.01 -4.53 -8.33
N SER A 482 -11.08 -4.82 -9.06
CA SER A 482 -11.02 -4.97 -10.50
C SER A 482 -12.30 -4.53 -11.18
N TRP A 483 -12.22 -4.11 -12.45
CA TRP A 483 -13.39 -3.70 -13.24
C TRP A 483 -13.17 -3.99 -14.73
N PHE A 484 -14.20 -3.81 -15.56
CA PHE A 484 -14.09 -3.83 -17.03
C PHE A 484 -12.84 -3.10 -17.50
N SER A 485 -12.08 -3.80 -18.35
CA SER A 485 -10.83 -3.30 -18.93
C SER A 485 -10.87 -3.24 -20.44
N ARG A 486 -11.94 -3.75 -21.05
CA ARG A 486 -12.20 -3.62 -22.47
C ARG A 486 -13.27 -2.58 -22.70
N HIS A 487 -12.94 -1.53 -23.44
CA HIS A 487 -13.85 -0.42 -23.73
C HIS A 487 -13.77 -0.06 -25.20
N ARG A 488 -14.91 0.38 -25.76
CA ARG A 488 -14.90 1.18 -26.97
C ARG A 488 -14.38 2.57 -26.60
N ILE A 489 -13.34 3.02 -27.30
CA ILE A 489 -12.60 4.25 -26.98
C ILE A 489 -12.81 5.34 -28.05
N PRO A 490 -12.42 6.62 -27.79
CA PRO A 490 -12.29 7.67 -28.80
C PRO A 490 -11.60 7.19 -30.07
N GLY A 491 -12.39 6.86 -31.09
CA GLY A 491 -11.95 5.77 -31.95
C GLY A 491 -13.07 5.07 -32.68
N GLY A 492 -13.99 4.56 -31.88
CA GLY A 492 -14.86 3.47 -32.28
C GLY A 492 -14.20 2.09 -32.15
N ASN A 493 -12.88 2.01 -31.99
CA ASN A 493 -12.17 0.77 -31.73
C ASN A 493 -12.41 0.29 -30.28
N GLU A 494 -12.40 -1.03 -30.10
CA GLU A 494 -12.32 -1.62 -28.77
C GLU A 494 -10.87 -1.88 -28.38
N GLU A 495 -10.52 -1.49 -27.17
CA GLU A 495 -9.20 -1.73 -26.61
C GLU A 495 -9.26 -2.33 -25.23
N THR A 496 -8.16 -2.97 -24.82
CA THR A 496 -8.07 -3.68 -23.55
C THR A 496 -6.82 -3.26 -22.77
N GLY A 497 -7.02 -2.79 -21.54
CA GLY A 497 -5.94 -2.41 -20.63
C GLY A 497 -6.44 -2.20 -19.20
N SER A 498 -5.61 -2.54 -18.21
CA SER A 498 -5.91 -2.26 -16.80
C SER A 498 -6.08 -0.75 -16.53
N SER A 499 -5.42 0.10 -17.32
CA SER A 499 -5.57 1.56 -17.31
C SER A 499 -7.00 2.04 -17.54
N PHE A 500 -7.83 1.26 -18.23
CA PHE A 500 -9.24 1.58 -18.50
C PHE A 500 -10.19 1.15 -17.37
N ALA A 501 -9.76 0.27 -16.46
CA ALA A 501 -10.54 -0.12 -15.29
C ALA A 501 -10.44 0.90 -14.14
N ALA A 502 -9.26 1.48 -13.95
CA ALA A 502 -9.01 2.52 -12.95
C ALA A 502 -10.01 3.70 -12.99
N PRO A 503 -10.30 4.34 -14.15
CA PRO A 503 -11.23 5.48 -14.20
C PRO A 503 -12.65 5.14 -13.77
N LEU A 504 -13.09 3.88 -13.90
CA LEU A 504 -14.42 3.45 -13.46
C LEU A 504 -14.53 3.40 -11.94
N VAL A 505 -13.47 2.93 -11.28
CA VAL A 505 -13.37 2.97 -9.82
C VAL A 505 -13.18 4.42 -9.33
N SER A 506 -12.43 5.25 -10.05
CA SER A 506 -12.26 6.68 -9.75
C SER A 506 -13.58 7.43 -9.72
N ARG A 507 -14.46 7.18 -10.71
CA ARG A 507 -15.82 7.74 -10.75
C ARG A 507 -16.63 7.33 -9.52
N LEU A 508 -16.67 6.04 -9.22
CA LEU A 508 -17.42 5.52 -8.07
C LEU A 508 -16.88 6.10 -6.76
N ALA A 509 -15.56 6.20 -6.61
CA ALA A 509 -14.93 6.79 -5.44
C ALA A 509 -15.28 8.28 -5.29
N ALA A 510 -15.25 9.05 -6.38
CA ALA A 510 -15.54 10.49 -6.35
C ALA A 510 -17.00 10.77 -5.96
N HIS A 511 -17.94 9.97 -6.49
CA HIS A 511 -19.34 10.02 -6.05
C HIS A 511 -19.49 9.57 -4.59
N CYS A 512 -18.72 8.57 -4.14
CA CYS A 512 -18.73 8.17 -2.74
C CYS A 512 -18.24 9.31 -1.82
N PHE A 513 -17.17 10.02 -2.17
CA PHE A 513 -16.75 11.24 -1.44
C PHE A 513 -17.87 12.29 -1.40
N ALA A 514 -18.51 12.57 -2.52
CA ALA A 514 -19.54 13.61 -2.62
C ALA A 514 -20.82 13.34 -1.81
N ASN A 515 -21.11 12.06 -1.53
CA ASN A 515 -22.33 11.65 -0.82
C ASN A 515 -22.10 11.38 0.67
N LEU A 516 -20.86 11.44 1.17
CA LEU A 516 -20.52 11.17 2.56
C LEU A 516 -20.32 12.47 3.35
N ASN A 517 -20.68 12.43 4.63
CA ASN A 517 -20.27 13.41 5.62
C ASN A 517 -18.88 13.05 6.17
N GLU A 518 -17.99 14.05 6.30
CA GLU A 518 -16.60 13.87 6.75
C GLU A 518 -15.81 12.72 6.08
N PRO A 519 -15.82 12.62 4.74
CA PRO A 519 -15.20 11.51 4.04
C PRO A 519 -13.67 11.51 4.22
N THR A 520 -13.10 10.31 4.28
CA THR A 520 -11.65 10.11 4.17
C THR A 520 -11.34 9.04 3.11
N PRO A 521 -10.12 9.05 2.53
CA PRO A 521 -9.68 8.02 1.60
C PRO A 521 -9.92 6.61 2.13
N ASP A 522 -9.56 6.32 3.38
CA ASP A 522 -9.73 4.98 3.94
C ASP A 522 -11.20 4.59 4.19
N LEU A 523 -12.09 5.55 4.49
CA LEU A 523 -13.53 5.26 4.56
C LEU A 523 -14.07 4.88 3.18
N VAL A 524 -13.77 5.69 2.16
CA VAL A 524 -14.19 5.42 0.79
C VAL A 524 -13.62 4.09 0.30
N ARG A 525 -12.34 3.82 0.54
CA ARG A 525 -11.71 2.52 0.26
C ARG A 525 -12.46 1.37 0.94
N GLY A 526 -12.77 1.50 2.22
CA GLY A 526 -13.50 0.49 2.99
C GLY A 526 -14.89 0.21 2.43
N LEU A 527 -15.64 1.26 2.06
CA LEU A 527 -16.98 1.11 1.46
C LEU A 527 -16.93 0.46 0.07
N LEU A 528 -15.97 0.84 -0.78
CA LEU A 528 -15.79 0.23 -2.10
C LEU A 528 -15.37 -1.25 -1.97
N LEU A 529 -14.45 -1.58 -1.08
CA LEU A 529 -14.11 -2.97 -0.77
C LEU A 529 -15.33 -3.74 -0.23
N ASN A 530 -16.15 -3.11 0.61
CA ASN A 530 -17.38 -3.70 1.14
C ASN A 530 -18.39 -4.04 0.03
N ALA A 531 -18.44 -3.24 -1.03
CA ALA A 531 -19.28 -3.46 -2.20
C ALA A 531 -18.75 -4.53 -3.17
N ALA A 532 -17.54 -5.05 -2.95
CA ALA A 532 -16.88 -5.93 -3.91
C ALA A 532 -17.46 -7.36 -3.96
N ASP A 533 -17.50 -7.94 -5.17
CA ASP A 533 -18.21 -9.19 -5.51
C ASP A 533 -17.43 -10.49 -5.23
N GLN A 534 -16.15 -10.42 -4.87
CA GLN A 534 -15.37 -11.62 -4.59
C GLN A 534 -15.94 -12.37 -3.36
N PRO A 535 -16.11 -13.70 -3.46
CA PRO A 535 -16.78 -14.49 -2.41
C PRO A 535 -15.89 -14.75 -1.18
N ALA A 536 -16.53 -14.84 -0.02
CA ALA A 536 -16.04 -15.42 1.24
C ALA A 536 -14.64 -14.97 1.70
N GLY A 537 -14.32 -13.68 1.55
CA GLY A 537 -13.08 -13.11 2.09
C GLY A 537 -11.79 -13.55 1.39
N LYS A 538 -11.90 -14.30 0.29
CA LYS A 538 -10.74 -14.85 -0.40
C LYS A 538 -10.19 -13.85 -1.41
N PHE A 539 -9.06 -13.25 -1.09
CA PHE A 539 -8.28 -12.45 -2.02
C PHE A 539 -7.91 -13.24 -3.28
N CYS A 540 -8.10 -12.63 -4.45
CA CYS A 540 -7.70 -13.19 -5.74
C CYS A 540 -6.59 -12.35 -6.36
N ARG A 541 -5.41 -12.93 -6.61
CA ARG A 541 -4.26 -12.22 -7.21
C ARG A 541 -4.54 -11.56 -8.57
N TYR A 542 -5.63 -11.92 -9.25
CA TYR A 542 -6.02 -11.38 -10.55
C TYR A 542 -7.13 -10.33 -10.47
N ARG A 543 -7.99 -10.39 -9.43
CA ARG A 543 -9.21 -9.58 -9.32
C ARG A 543 -9.26 -8.74 -8.04
N GLY A 544 -8.28 -8.91 -7.15
CA GLY A 544 -8.31 -8.39 -5.79
C GLY A 544 -9.48 -8.98 -5.00
N TYR A 545 -10.23 -8.09 -4.34
CA TYR A 545 -11.51 -8.37 -3.70
C TYR A 545 -12.70 -8.25 -4.66
N GLY A 546 -12.45 -8.11 -5.96
CA GLY A 546 -13.48 -8.12 -7.01
C GLY A 546 -13.92 -6.73 -7.47
N SER A 547 -15.05 -6.67 -8.13
CA SER A 547 -15.67 -5.43 -8.61
C SER A 547 -16.70 -4.92 -7.59
N PRO A 548 -16.69 -3.62 -7.21
CA PRO A 548 -17.69 -3.02 -6.34
C PRO A 548 -19.09 -2.91 -6.98
N ILE A 549 -19.71 -4.05 -7.23
CA ILE A 549 -21.01 -4.16 -7.90
C ILE A 549 -22.11 -4.75 -7.01
N ARG A 550 -21.78 -5.30 -5.83
CA ARG A 550 -22.80 -5.86 -4.93
C ARG A 550 -23.71 -4.78 -4.38
N ILE A 551 -23.14 -3.61 -4.15
CA ILE A 551 -23.81 -2.41 -3.65
C ILE A 551 -23.41 -1.30 -4.62
N PRO A 552 -24.24 -0.98 -5.64
CA PRO A 552 -23.87 -0.02 -6.68
C PRO A 552 -23.54 1.38 -6.18
N GLU A 553 -24.15 1.77 -5.04
CA GLU A 553 -23.89 3.03 -4.34
C GLU A 553 -23.37 2.70 -2.93
N PRO A 554 -22.05 2.52 -2.74
CA PRO A 554 -21.48 2.01 -1.49
C PRO A 554 -21.74 2.85 -0.23
N TRP A 555 -22.23 4.08 -0.39
CA TRP A 555 -22.68 4.97 0.69
C TRP A 555 -24.12 4.70 1.14
N ASN A 556 -24.84 3.80 0.47
CA ASN A 556 -26.21 3.38 0.78
C ASN A 556 -26.28 1.89 1.13
N CYS A 557 -27.30 1.52 1.90
CA CYS A 557 -27.60 0.16 2.31
C CYS A 557 -28.80 -0.40 1.52
N PRO A 558 -28.70 -1.61 0.94
CA PRO A 558 -29.88 -2.40 0.61
C PRO A 558 -30.75 -2.66 1.85
N GLU A 559 -32.06 -2.86 1.71
CA GLU A 559 -32.98 -3.09 2.85
C GLU A 559 -32.54 -4.24 3.77
N ASN A 560 -32.07 -5.34 3.17
CA ASN A 560 -31.61 -6.53 3.89
C ASN A 560 -30.21 -6.42 4.50
N THR A 561 -29.55 -5.26 4.39
CA THR A 561 -28.17 -5.05 4.82
C THR A 561 -28.08 -3.79 5.68
N VAL A 562 -27.18 -3.80 6.65
CA VAL A 562 -26.69 -2.58 7.27
C VAL A 562 -25.19 -2.47 7.09
N ILE A 563 -24.72 -1.29 6.75
CA ILE A 563 -23.30 -0.92 6.66
C ILE A 563 -23.03 0.07 7.78
N LEU A 564 -22.04 -0.23 8.61
CA LEU A 564 -21.61 0.54 9.76
C LEU A 564 -20.14 0.90 9.60
N SER A 565 -19.75 2.15 9.85
CA SER A 565 -18.35 2.55 9.84
C SER A 565 -17.98 3.41 11.05
N TRP A 566 -16.71 3.38 11.42
CA TRP A 566 -16.12 4.29 12.40
C TRP A 566 -14.61 4.38 12.24
N LYS A 567 -14.03 5.39 12.87
CA LYS A 567 -12.59 5.64 12.90
C LYS A 567 -12.10 5.53 14.34
N ALA A 568 -10.86 5.14 14.52
CA ALA A 568 -10.23 5.09 15.82
C ALA A 568 -8.74 5.40 15.73
N GLU A 569 -8.28 6.20 16.68
CA GLU A 569 -6.85 6.36 16.95
C GLU A 569 -6.42 5.29 17.96
N MET A 570 -5.51 4.41 17.52
CA MET A 570 -5.13 3.21 18.26
C MET A 570 -3.65 3.19 18.60
N GLN A 571 -3.34 2.92 19.86
CA GLN A 571 -1.96 2.74 20.35
C GLN A 571 -1.63 1.26 20.56
N ALA A 572 -0.34 0.92 20.40
CA ALA A 572 0.16 -0.42 20.69
C ALA A 572 0.15 -0.73 22.19
N GLY A 573 0.02 -2.01 22.53
CA GLY A 573 -0.05 -2.45 23.94
C GLY A 573 -1.43 -2.24 24.59
N MET A 574 -2.40 -1.71 23.85
CA MET A 574 -3.79 -1.56 24.26
C MET A 574 -4.69 -2.49 23.45
N GLU A 575 -5.72 -3.04 24.10
CA GLU A 575 -6.86 -3.71 23.48
C GLU A 575 -8.04 -2.75 23.40
N TYR A 576 -8.62 -2.64 22.21
CA TYR A 576 -9.80 -1.82 21.92
C TYR A 576 -10.98 -2.75 21.69
N LEU A 577 -12.06 -2.55 22.44
CA LEU A 577 -13.28 -3.33 22.32
C LEU A 577 -14.48 -2.39 22.12
N TRP A 578 -15.13 -2.45 20.96
CA TRP A 578 -16.41 -1.79 20.69
C TRP A 578 -17.54 -2.76 21.04
N PRO A 579 -18.27 -2.54 22.16
CA PRO A 579 -19.30 -3.45 22.61
C PRO A 579 -20.66 -3.16 21.94
N ASN A 580 -21.63 -4.02 22.24
CA ASN A 580 -23.07 -3.78 22.04
C ASN A 580 -23.50 -3.48 20.60
N ILE A 581 -22.85 -4.09 19.61
CA ILE A 581 -23.29 -4.02 18.21
C ILE A 581 -24.41 -5.04 18.01
N ALA A 582 -25.65 -4.56 17.84
CA ALA A 582 -26.83 -5.43 17.76
C ALA A 582 -26.77 -6.42 16.58
N ILE A 583 -27.27 -7.63 16.77
CA ILE A 583 -27.58 -8.57 15.69
C ILE A 583 -29.04 -8.33 15.26
N PRO A 584 -29.31 -7.93 14.01
CA PRO A 584 -30.68 -7.77 13.53
C PRO A 584 -31.49 -9.07 13.69
N PRO A 585 -32.75 -9.01 14.16
CA PRO A 585 -33.61 -10.19 14.28
C PRO A 585 -33.77 -10.96 12.97
N SER A 586 -33.76 -10.26 11.82
CA SER A 586 -33.77 -10.88 10.49
C SER A 586 -32.57 -11.79 10.20
N MET A 587 -31.50 -11.70 11.00
CA MET A 587 -30.32 -12.54 10.93
C MET A 587 -30.33 -13.68 11.96
N LEU A 588 -31.40 -13.83 12.74
CA LEU A 588 -31.56 -14.90 13.73
C LEU A 588 -32.68 -15.86 13.32
N ARG A 589 -32.31 -17.06 12.86
CA ARG A 589 -33.24 -18.15 12.54
C ARG A 589 -33.26 -19.18 13.67
N ASN A 590 -34.35 -19.21 14.44
CA ASN A 590 -34.50 -20.06 15.64
C ASN A 590 -33.36 -19.82 16.66
N GLY A 591 -33.01 -18.56 16.90
CA GLY A 591 -31.92 -18.16 17.80
C GLY A 591 -30.51 -18.43 17.26
N LYS A 592 -30.35 -18.77 15.98
CA LYS A 592 -29.05 -19.03 15.35
C LYS A 592 -28.76 -18.01 14.26
N LEU A 593 -27.52 -17.55 14.19
CA LEU A 593 -27.05 -16.60 13.18
C LEU A 593 -27.14 -17.21 11.76
N ALA A 594 -27.87 -16.53 10.89
CA ALA A 594 -28.02 -16.83 9.47
C ALA A 594 -27.95 -15.53 8.65
N GLY A 595 -27.02 -15.47 7.71
CA GLY A 595 -26.72 -14.24 6.96
C GLY A 595 -25.23 -14.11 6.66
N ARG A 596 -24.78 -12.92 6.25
CA ARG A 596 -23.38 -12.64 5.94
C ARG A 596 -22.86 -11.53 6.84
N ILE A 597 -21.64 -11.70 7.34
CA ILE A 597 -20.91 -10.66 8.05
C ILE A 597 -19.62 -10.39 7.31
N ARG A 598 -19.33 -9.12 7.05
CA ARG A 598 -18.08 -8.64 6.45
C ARG A 598 -17.49 -7.54 7.32
N LEU A 599 -16.22 -7.65 7.65
CA LEU A 599 -15.44 -6.67 8.40
C LEU A 599 -14.21 -6.29 7.59
N ILE A 600 -14.03 -4.99 7.40
CA ILE A 600 -12.86 -4.41 6.78
C ILE A 600 -12.25 -3.45 7.79
N ALA A 601 -10.95 -3.60 8.04
CA ALA A 601 -10.16 -2.65 8.84
C ALA A 601 -8.99 -2.16 7.99
N ILE A 602 -8.86 -0.84 7.85
CA ILE A 602 -7.80 -0.19 7.10
C ILE A 602 -6.98 0.65 8.07
N LEU A 603 -5.73 0.24 8.27
CA LEU A 603 -4.73 0.93 9.07
C LEU A 603 -3.98 1.94 8.20
N ASP A 604 -3.65 3.11 8.77
CA ASP A 604 -2.51 3.91 8.31
C ASP A 604 -1.23 3.40 9.01
N PRO A 605 -0.42 2.56 8.35
CA PRO A 605 0.69 1.89 9.02
C PRO A 605 1.87 2.84 9.21
N THR A 606 2.63 2.62 10.28
CA THR A 606 4.03 3.01 10.32
C THR A 606 4.80 2.19 9.28
N ILE A 607 5.64 2.84 8.49
CA ILE A 607 6.42 2.23 7.39
C ILE A 607 7.92 2.48 7.59
N GLN A 608 8.76 1.65 6.96
CA GLN A 608 10.22 1.84 6.92
C GLN A 608 10.78 1.56 5.52
N ARG A 609 11.96 2.11 5.22
CA ARG A 609 12.63 2.02 3.90
C ARG A 609 14.08 1.56 3.96
N LEU A 610 14.63 1.33 5.16
CA LEU A 610 16.04 0.95 5.34
C LEU A 610 16.32 -0.49 4.91
N GLY A 611 15.30 -1.33 4.90
CA GLY A 611 15.36 -2.71 4.41
C GLY A 611 14.03 -3.15 3.82
N ASP A 612 13.80 -4.46 3.72
CA ASP A 612 12.50 -4.98 3.30
C ASP A 612 11.49 -5.00 4.45
N GLU A 613 10.33 -5.62 4.27
CA GLU A 613 9.30 -5.61 5.32
C GLU A 613 8.75 -4.20 5.59
N TYR A 614 8.29 -3.54 4.52
CA TYR A 614 7.86 -2.13 4.45
C TYR A 614 6.95 -1.68 5.61
N PHE A 615 5.93 -2.44 5.98
CA PHE A 615 5.02 -2.10 7.09
C PHE A 615 5.63 -2.46 8.43
N SER A 616 5.80 -1.52 9.36
CA SER A 616 6.31 -1.80 10.72
C SER A 616 5.22 -2.00 11.76
N SER A 617 3.99 -1.58 11.46
CA SER A 617 2.82 -1.80 12.30
C SER A 617 1.74 -2.58 11.57
N ARG A 618 0.98 -3.41 12.30
CA ARG A 618 -0.25 -4.06 11.80
C ARG A 618 -1.40 -3.88 12.78
N VAL A 619 -2.61 -3.87 12.25
CA VAL A 619 -3.83 -4.02 13.04
C VAL A 619 -4.24 -5.48 13.01
N GLN A 620 -4.72 -5.98 14.15
CA GLN A 620 -5.36 -7.28 14.24
C GLN A 620 -6.77 -7.08 14.75
N VAL A 621 -7.76 -7.54 13.99
CA VAL A 621 -9.18 -7.36 14.31
C VAL A 621 -9.96 -8.67 14.33
N SER A 622 -10.94 -8.75 15.21
CA SER A 622 -11.92 -9.83 15.24
C SER A 622 -13.29 -9.37 15.71
N ILE A 623 -14.32 -10.11 15.28
CA ILE A 623 -15.70 -9.97 15.75
C ILE A 623 -15.99 -11.17 16.65
N GLY A 624 -16.62 -10.92 17.78
CA GLY A 624 -16.97 -11.97 18.73
C GLY A 624 -17.75 -11.43 19.89
N TRP A 625 -17.77 -12.17 20.99
CA TRP A 625 -18.38 -11.75 22.24
C TRP A 625 -17.62 -12.35 23.43
N ARG A 626 -17.81 -11.77 24.61
CA ARG A 626 -17.34 -12.40 25.86
C ARG A 626 -18.43 -13.32 26.40
N ASP A 627 -18.05 -14.55 26.69
CA ASP A 627 -18.94 -15.52 27.31
C ASP A 627 -19.32 -15.09 28.74
N ALA A 628 -20.61 -15.03 29.05
CA ALA A 628 -21.10 -14.48 30.32
C ALA A 628 -20.65 -15.29 31.55
N THR A 629 -20.34 -16.59 31.38
CA THR A 629 -19.96 -17.46 32.50
C THR A 629 -18.44 -17.50 32.71
N SER A 630 -17.70 -17.68 31.62
CA SER A 630 -16.24 -17.85 31.66
C SER A 630 -15.45 -16.55 31.45
N ASN A 631 -16.11 -15.47 31.04
CA ASN A 631 -15.51 -14.20 30.61
C ASN A 631 -14.45 -14.35 29.50
N LYS A 632 -14.41 -15.50 28.82
CA LYS A 632 -13.49 -15.77 27.71
C LYS A 632 -14.07 -15.20 26.42
N TRP A 633 -13.17 -14.70 25.57
CA TRP A 633 -13.53 -14.24 24.23
C TRP A 633 -13.88 -15.43 23.32
N LYS A 634 -15.07 -15.41 22.72
CA LYS A 634 -15.53 -16.33 21.69
C LYS A 634 -15.47 -15.63 20.34
N ASN A 635 -14.52 -16.04 19.50
CA ASN A 635 -14.32 -15.49 18.17
C ASN A 635 -15.38 -15.99 17.17
N LEU A 636 -15.97 -15.07 16.41
CA LEU A 636 -16.93 -15.34 15.33
C LEU A 636 -16.28 -15.22 13.94
N LEU A 637 -15.50 -14.16 13.74
CA LEU A 637 -14.87 -13.80 12.46
C LEU A 637 -13.58 -13.01 12.71
N GLY A 638 -12.55 -13.24 11.90
CA GLY A 638 -11.21 -12.64 12.08
C GLY A 638 -10.26 -13.56 12.83
N VAL A 639 -9.03 -13.09 13.07
CA VAL A 639 -7.94 -13.89 13.65
C VAL A 639 -7.54 -13.33 15.01
N ASP A 640 -7.70 -14.15 16.05
CA ASP A 640 -7.35 -13.77 17.43
C ASP A 640 -5.85 -13.94 17.73
N LYS A 641 -5.22 -15.00 17.22
CA LYS A 641 -3.78 -15.26 17.28
C LYS A 641 -3.40 -16.12 16.07
N PRO A 642 -2.43 -15.71 15.24
CA PRO A 642 -1.89 -16.59 14.21
C PRO A 642 -1.21 -17.80 14.86
N GLU A 643 -1.58 -19.01 14.43
CA GLU A 643 -0.97 -20.26 14.93
C GLU A 643 0.05 -20.85 13.94
N THR A 644 0.11 -20.29 12.73
CA THR A 644 1.00 -20.75 11.65
C THR A 644 2.32 -19.98 11.63
N TYR A 645 3.30 -20.51 10.88
CA TYR A 645 4.56 -19.80 10.62
C TYR A 645 4.31 -18.46 9.92
N GLU A 646 5.19 -17.49 10.17
CA GLU A 646 5.08 -16.11 9.66
C GLU A 646 4.73 -16.05 8.16
N HIS A 647 5.48 -16.77 7.32
CA HIS A 647 5.29 -16.72 5.87
C HIS A 647 3.92 -17.26 5.42
N VAL A 648 3.36 -18.25 6.15
CA VAL A 648 2.00 -18.77 5.92
C VAL A 648 0.98 -17.75 6.40
N ALA A 649 1.12 -17.26 7.63
CA ALA A 649 0.20 -16.27 8.21
C ALA A 649 0.10 -14.99 7.36
N ARG A 650 1.21 -14.56 6.74
CA ARG A 650 1.21 -13.38 5.85
C ARG A 650 0.39 -13.60 4.57
N LYS A 651 0.42 -14.82 4.02
CA LYS A 651 -0.28 -15.18 2.78
C LYS A 651 -1.73 -15.59 3.01
N ASP A 652 -2.02 -16.31 4.10
CA ASP A 652 -3.31 -16.95 4.30
C ASP A 652 -4.16 -16.25 5.38
N GLU A 653 -3.52 -15.51 6.30
CA GLU A 653 -4.17 -14.83 7.43
C GLU A 653 -4.05 -13.30 7.37
N GLN A 654 -3.58 -12.74 6.24
CA GLN A 654 -3.41 -11.29 6.05
C GLN A 654 -2.51 -10.63 7.12
N LYS A 655 -1.58 -11.40 7.73
CA LYS A 655 -0.62 -10.83 8.70
C LYS A 655 0.24 -9.77 8.01
N TRP A 656 0.43 -8.63 8.68
CA TRP A 656 1.13 -7.43 8.17
C TRP A 656 0.48 -6.69 7.01
N GLN A 657 -0.70 -7.12 6.53
CA GLN A 657 -1.45 -6.32 5.58
C GLN A 657 -2.08 -5.12 6.29
N PRO A 658 -1.98 -3.89 5.75
CA PRO A 658 -2.65 -2.72 6.32
C PRO A 658 -4.17 -2.79 6.16
N VAL A 659 -4.66 -3.60 5.20
CA VAL A 659 -6.08 -3.90 5.01
C VAL A 659 -6.34 -5.31 5.50
N GLN A 660 -7.18 -5.45 6.53
CA GLN A 660 -7.76 -6.74 6.92
C GLN A 660 -9.17 -6.84 6.36
N PHE A 661 -9.42 -7.84 5.52
CA PHE A 661 -10.72 -8.12 4.92
C PHE A 661 -11.22 -9.50 5.37
N PHE A 662 -12.30 -9.52 6.14
CA PHE A 662 -12.93 -10.75 6.60
C PHE A 662 -14.37 -10.79 6.13
N ASP A 663 -14.80 -11.93 5.59
CA ASP A 663 -16.15 -12.06 5.02
C ASP A 663 -16.59 -13.52 5.09
N LYS A 664 -17.74 -13.76 5.71
CA LYS A 664 -18.27 -15.11 5.92
C LYS A 664 -19.79 -15.13 5.86
N VAL A 665 -20.30 -16.17 5.21
CA VAL A 665 -21.73 -16.51 5.19
C VAL A 665 -22.00 -17.58 6.26
N PHE A 666 -22.98 -17.33 7.12
CA PHE A 666 -23.42 -18.18 8.21
C PHE A 666 -24.79 -18.78 7.85
N LYS A 667 -24.93 -20.10 8.01
CA LYS A 667 -26.15 -20.84 7.61
C LYS A 667 -27.01 -21.34 8.77
N ARG A 668 -26.62 -21.07 10.03
CA ARG A 668 -27.25 -21.40 11.35
C ARG A 668 -26.17 -21.64 12.41
N THR A 669 -25.35 -20.64 12.67
CA THR A 669 -24.29 -20.70 13.68
C THR A 669 -24.86 -20.36 15.05
N ASN A 670 -24.53 -21.16 16.08
CA ASN A 670 -24.94 -20.85 17.44
C ASN A 670 -24.24 -19.57 17.90
N VAL A 671 -25.02 -18.60 18.33
CA VAL A 671 -24.56 -17.40 19.03
C VAL A 671 -25.42 -17.31 20.29
N ASP A 672 -24.78 -17.29 21.46
CA ASP A 672 -25.50 -17.26 22.75
C ASP A 672 -25.79 -15.80 23.20
N VAL A 673 -25.80 -14.87 22.23
CA VAL A 673 -25.88 -13.42 22.42
C VAL A 673 -26.69 -12.80 21.29
N ASP A 674 -27.33 -11.68 21.57
CA ASP A 674 -28.03 -10.80 20.64
C ASP A 674 -27.18 -9.59 20.21
N GLN A 675 -26.00 -9.43 20.81
CA GLN A 675 -25.05 -8.35 20.52
C GLN A 675 -23.63 -8.91 20.32
N LEU A 676 -22.93 -8.32 19.36
CA LEU A 676 -21.54 -8.59 19.02
C LEU A 676 -20.64 -7.47 19.55
N SER A 677 -19.34 -7.76 19.56
CA SER A 677 -18.30 -6.77 19.80
C SER A 677 -17.22 -6.89 18.74
N VAL A 678 -16.60 -5.76 18.40
CA VAL A 678 -15.39 -5.72 17.58
C VAL A 678 -14.21 -5.51 18.50
N ARG A 679 -13.18 -6.35 18.36
CA ARG A 679 -11.94 -6.28 19.11
C ARG A 679 -10.80 -5.94 18.17
N ALA A 680 -9.92 -5.02 18.55
CA ALA A 680 -8.75 -4.66 17.76
C ALA A 680 -7.52 -4.36 18.63
N GLN A 681 -6.33 -4.65 18.07
CA GLN A 681 -5.02 -4.38 18.69
C GLN A 681 -3.98 -4.00 17.64
N ILE A 682 -3.06 -3.09 18.00
CA ILE A 682 -1.90 -2.71 17.18
C ILE A 682 -0.66 -3.49 17.62
N TYR A 683 0.07 -4.02 16.64
CA TYR A 683 1.33 -4.73 16.83
C TYR A 683 2.45 -4.08 16.01
N TRP A 684 3.64 -4.00 16.61
CA TRP A 684 4.86 -3.54 15.94
C TRP A 684 5.82 -4.70 15.65
N ARG A 685 6.51 -4.65 14.51
CA ARG A 685 7.73 -5.43 14.24
C ARG A 685 8.96 -4.54 14.24
N HIS A 686 10.13 -5.16 14.32
CA HIS A 686 11.44 -4.51 14.24
C HIS A 686 11.59 -3.30 15.14
N LYS A 687 11.08 -3.43 16.38
CA LYS A 687 11.07 -2.35 17.38
C LYS A 687 12.42 -1.68 17.62
N PHE A 688 13.54 -2.34 17.32
CA PHE A 688 14.89 -1.77 17.46
C PHE A 688 15.15 -0.59 16.51
N MET A 689 14.33 -0.44 15.46
CA MET A 689 14.40 0.67 14.53
C MET A 689 13.78 1.95 15.11
N TYR A 690 13.04 1.89 16.20
CA TYR A 690 12.24 3.01 16.67
C TYR A 690 12.59 3.38 18.11
N ASP A 691 12.52 4.68 18.41
CA ASP A 691 12.62 5.14 19.78
C ASP A 691 11.48 4.63 20.66
N ALA A 692 11.79 4.43 21.94
CA ALA A 692 10.84 3.89 22.91
C ALA A 692 9.56 4.73 23.04
N ASN A 693 9.67 6.06 22.91
CA ASN A 693 8.54 6.97 22.99
C ASN A 693 7.60 6.77 21.79
N ILE A 694 8.14 6.73 20.56
CA ILE A 694 7.35 6.46 19.34
C ILE A 694 6.59 5.13 19.47
N LEU A 695 7.26 4.08 19.96
CA LEU A 695 6.63 2.76 20.14
C LEU A 695 5.48 2.75 21.15
N GLN A 696 5.48 3.66 22.12
CA GLN A 696 4.50 3.73 23.20
C GLN A 696 3.37 4.73 22.90
N GLU A 697 3.70 5.87 22.31
CA GLU A 697 2.81 7.04 22.23
C GLU A 697 2.13 7.18 20.87
N ARG A 698 2.75 6.69 19.79
CA ARG A 698 2.23 6.87 18.43
C ARG A 698 0.83 6.26 18.30
N GLU A 699 -0.14 7.13 18.02
CA GLU A 699 -1.48 6.73 17.62
C GLU A 699 -1.50 6.28 16.16
N HIS A 700 -2.33 5.30 15.85
CA HIS A 700 -2.50 4.76 14.51
C HIS A 700 -3.96 4.92 14.10
N PRO A 701 -4.24 5.73 13.08
CA PRO A 701 -5.56 5.83 12.51
C PRO A 701 -5.99 4.49 11.92
N VAL A 702 -7.16 4.01 12.32
CA VAL A 702 -7.80 2.81 11.75
C VAL A 702 -9.24 3.13 11.39
N THR A 703 -9.61 2.85 10.15
CA THR A 703 -11.01 2.92 9.68
C THR A 703 -11.60 1.52 9.62
N PHE A 704 -12.80 1.36 10.18
CA PHE A 704 -13.56 0.12 10.18
C PHE A 704 -14.81 0.26 9.32
N VAL A 705 -15.12 -0.77 8.54
CA VAL A 705 -16.39 -0.94 7.82
C VAL A 705 -16.92 -2.34 8.10
N LEU A 706 -18.10 -2.41 8.71
CA LEU A 706 -18.80 -3.64 9.08
C LEU A 706 -20.12 -3.70 8.32
N SER A 707 -20.40 -4.81 7.62
CA SER A 707 -21.72 -5.07 7.08
C SER A 707 -22.37 -6.31 7.68
N LEU A 708 -23.64 -6.18 8.05
CA LEU A 708 -24.50 -7.28 8.49
C LEU A 708 -25.63 -7.44 7.47
N GLU A 709 -25.71 -8.59 6.82
CA GLU A 709 -26.66 -8.86 5.73
C GLU A 709 -27.50 -10.11 6.03
N SER A 710 -28.82 -9.96 5.98
CA SER A 710 -29.73 -11.11 6.09
C SER A 710 -29.73 -11.94 4.81
N GLU A 711 -29.88 -13.26 4.96
CA GLU A 711 -30.08 -14.20 3.85
C GLU A 711 -31.38 -13.89 3.07
N GLU A 712 -32.38 -13.29 3.73
CA GLU A 712 -33.63 -12.90 3.11
C GLU A 712 -33.53 -11.49 2.51
N LYS A 713 -33.64 -11.40 1.19
CA LYS A 713 -33.51 -10.12 0.45
C LYS A 713 -34.61 -9.10 0.76
N SER A 714 -35.79 -9.55 1.18
CA SER A 714 -36.93 -8.72 1.59
C SER A 714 -36.90 -8.33 3.06
N ALA A 715 -35.88 -8.76 3.82
CA ALA A 715 -35.80 -8.43 5.24
C ALA A 715 -35.54 -6.94 5.44
N ASP A 716 -36.23 -6.36 6.42
CA ASP A 716 -36.04 -4.97 6.86
C ASP A 716 -34.86 -4.85 7.84
N THR A 717 -33.73 -5.45 7.50
CA THR A 717 -32.54 -5.56 8.37
C THR A 717 -32.02 -4.19 8.77
N TYR A 718 -32.02 -3.23 7.85
CA TYR A 718 -31.54 -1.87 8.10
C TYR A 718 -32.32 -1.18 9.23
N ASN A 719 -33.65 -1.11 9.11
CA ASN A 719 -34.46 -0.40 10.10
C ASN A 719 -34.48 -1.14 11.44
N GLN A 720 -34.47 -2.48 11.43
CA GLN A 720 -34.31 -3.28 12.64
C GLN A 720 -33.02 -2.93 13.38
N PHE A 721 -31.88 -2.88 12.67
CA PHE A 721 -30.60 -2.51 13.28
C PHE A 721 -30.62 -1.07 13.81
N ARG A 722 -31.10 -0.13 13.01
CA ARG A 722 -31.19 1.30 13.40
C ARG A 722 -32.05 1.49 14.65
N GLN A 723 -33.18 0.79 14.75
CA GLN A 723 -34.05 0.83 15.92
C GLN A 723 -33.37 0.26 17.17
N LEU A 724 -32.63 -0.84 17.03
CA LEU A 724 -31.92 -1.47 18.16
C LEU A 724 -30.73 -0.64 18.65
N MET A 725 -30.01 -0.02 17.73
CA MET A 725 -28.86 0.83 18.08
C MET A 725 -29.28 2.22 18.58
N GLY A 726 -30.40 2.77 18.08
CA GLY A 726 -30.95 4.06 18.50
C GLY A 726 -29.90 5.17 18.38
N ILE A 727 -29.66 5.89 19.48
CA ILE A 727 -28.69 7.00 19.57
C ILE A 727 -27.23 6.58 19.38
N ASN A 728 -26.94 5.28 19.31
CA ASN A 728 -25.56 4.78 19.17
C ASN A 728 -25.08 4.77 17.70
N VAL A 729 -25.93 5.17 16.76
CA VAL A 729 -25.60 5.28 15.34
C VAL A 729 -26.12 6.58 14.76
N ASP A 730 -25.42 7.07 13.73
CA ASP A 730 -25.81 8.23 12.93
C ASP A 730 -25.73 7.93 11.43
N THR A 731 -26.25 8.79 10.57
CA THR A 731 -26.12 8.65 9.11
C THR A 731 -24.71 9.06 8.66
N LEU A 732 -24.14 8.36 7.67
CA LEU A 732 -22.87 8.72 7.05
C LEU A 732 -23.03 9.65 5.86
N THR A 733 -24.24 9.87 5.38
CA THR A 733 -24.51 10.68 4.18
C THR A 733 -24.92 12.09 4.56
N THR A 734 -24.66 13.05 3.68
CA THR A 734 -25.23 14.39 3.80
C THR A 734 -26.76 14.31 3.77
N GLU A 735 -27.43 14.88 4.78
CA GLU A 735 -28.89 15.05 4.74
C GLU A 735 -29.20 16.06 3.63
N ILE A 736 -29.90 15.62 2.58
CA ILE A 736 -30.55 16.56 1.68
C ILE A 736 -31.83 16.97 2.38
N ASP A 737 -31.84 18.16 2.98
CA ASP A 737 -33.08 18.83 3.37
C ASP A 737 -33.95 18.96 2.12
N VAL A 738 -34.89 18.04 1.94
CA VAL A 738 -35.97 18.24 0.98
C VAL A 738 -36.98 19.14 1.68
N GLU A 739 -36.84 20.45 1.48
CA GLU A 739 -37.97 21.36 1.68
C GLU A 739 -39.09 20.89 0.75
N VAL A 740 -40.07 20.21 1.34
CA VAL A 740 -41.32 19.88 0.65
C VAL A 740 -42.05 21.21 0.43
N GLN A 741 -42.01 21.72 -0.81
CA GLN A 741 -42.91 22.78 -1.27
C GLN A 741 -44.25 22.21 -1.70
#